data_AF-A0A959BKK7-F1
#
_entry.id   AF-A0A959BKK7-F1
#
_cell.length_a   1.000
_cell.length_b   1.000
_cell.length_c   1.000
_cell.angle_alpha   90.00
_cell.angle_beta   90.00
_cell.angle_gamma   90.00
#
_symmetry.space_group_name_H-M   'P 1'
#
loop_
_entity.id
_entity.type
_entity.pdbx_description
1 polymer ?
#
loop_
_entity_poly.entity_id
_entity_poly.type
_entity_poly.pdbx_seq_one_letter_code
_entity_poly.pdbx_strand_id
1 'polypeptide(L)'
;MKRIHVLLLGYFLFTAALPLSAQLTGIIEDCDAPLPPEQIVLHTDRDKYLVGEKIWFKAYCWLDGQPGRQLSKVLYVELFDAESKALIQQKFQIEDGVAMGALEIPEEVQAGRHFLRAYTQYLRNFPLEHFAHRLLTIVNPESEPTVLSRPKQDSLNCLLADKTLVAGLLNRLLVCFDPAFCNQKERVTLQNERGENIAECSALYHGCALFDFTPEAGTAYQAVLIMDNGKPLRKSLPPAQNTGLSCRIDALGKSPKVSLRRHPKASPTTVSVRIFSESLQLLDSRIIDMQEPAHHFMLPMENLSPGIYYAVVGNQGESTPRVYPFYHEGPSPLPLTLMTDQTSYGAREKVTLNIEGPAGTNCQLSASVRKSGLGVGLASFPDFLWGNTWLLPSYLPDGRNWKKNQMEMALMLLADQLNKENRVSSFGKSGLQWIPEIRGLTLSGLMRNKESGAAVDGEIGMAAVVGKEPQVHLTETKADGSFLFALHNLEGKQNLFVGWKGAGGTPPEILINNNFSNRFPEITPVPLIFEAEQHDLFEEMYLQAQLSAAFEPDTQENAFAAIPPILPITNIDDPDYTVEVTSFVAIPTLEEVFREIVPYVLVRRKKGKAYLEVFNESAQQAYDDPLVLLDNIPVFDIGRLLEINPGSIEKIEVINSNYLLGDYLFGGLVSIHTNTDDFASYQWTEQSVFMSFQAISPGVDFQHPVYPSSEARASPKPDFRPMLYWNPSVQTGAENTNLEFYTSGLSGTFEVIVRGFTGDGKPCFGSTFFEVRERQ
;
A
#
# COMPACT_ATOMS: atom_id res chain seq x y z
N MET A 1 38.06 -51.59 61.11
CA MET A 1 38.88 -52.47 60.24
C MET A 1 39.44 -51.66 59.08
N LYS A 2 40.59 -52.10 58.56
CA LYS A 2 41.56 -51.38 57.72
C LYS A 2 41.08 -51.05 56.30
N ARG A 3 41.52 -49.87 55.82
CA ARG A 3 42.08 -49.47 54.50
C ARG A 3 41.63 -50.19 53.22
N ILE A 4 41.44 -49.41 52.13
CA ILE A 4 42.22 -49.38 50.86
C ILE A 4 41.39 -48.57 49.83
N HIS A 5 41.74 -47.35 49.44
CA HIS A 5 42.72 -46.83 48.45
C HIS A 5 41.99 -46.04 47.34
N VAL A 6 42.45 -44.80 47.25
CA VAL A 6 42.39 -43.84 46.14
C VAL A 6 42.71 -44.48 44.79
N LEU A 7 41.93 -44.12 43.76
CA LEU A 7 42.45 -43.94 42.40
C LEU A 7 41.69 -42.79 41.72
N LEU A 8 42.38 -41.66 41.61
CA LEU A 8 42.08 -40.59 40.67
C LEU A 8 42.11 -41.16 39.24
N LEU A 9 41.07 -40.87 38.46
CA LEU A 9 41.23 -40.68 37.03
C LEU A 9 40.38 -39.47 36.63
N GLY A 10 41.07 -38.39 36.28
CA GLY A 10 40.46 -37.15 35.82
C GLY A 10 39.82 -37.35 34.45
N TYR A 11 38.59 -36.86 34.34
CA TYR A 11 38.05 -36.40 33.07
C TYR A 11 37.52 -34.98 33.30
N PHE A 12 38.39 -34.01 33.04
CA PHE A 12 38.02 -32.60 32.95
C PHE A 12 37.20 -32.47 31.67
N LEU A 13 35.87 -32.58 31.77
CA LEU A 13 34.96 -32.17 30.70
C LEU A 13 35.01 -30.64 30.66
N PHE A 14 35.87 -30.12 29.80
CA PHE A 14 35.84 -28.73 29.35
C PHE A 14 34.57 -28.58 28.49
N THR A 15 33.41 -28.38 29.12
CA THR A 15 32.24 -27.87 28.42
C THR A 15 32.49 -26.40 28.15
N ALA A 16 33.03 -26.11 26.96
CA ALA A 16 32.98 -24.76 26.41
C ALA A 16 31.50 -24.36 26.34
N ALA A 17 31.08 -23.49 27.27
CA ALA A 17 29.83 -22.76 27.15
C ALA A 17 29.97 -21.86 25.92
N LEU A 18 29.42 -22.30 24.79
CA LEU A 18 29.16 -21.41 23.67
C LEU A 18 28.20 -20.32 24.18
N PRO A 19 28.51 -19.03 23.99
CA PRO A 19 27.57 -17.98 24.33
C PRO A 19 26.31 -18.14 23.47
N LEU A 20 25.15 -18.12 24.13
CA LEU A 20 23.82 -18.24 23.54
C LEU A 20 23.54 -17.15 22.48
N SER A 21 24.39 -16.12 22.38
CA SER A 21 24.33 -15.06 21.36
C SER A 21 24.80 -15.52 19.96
N ALA A 22 25.50 -16.65 19.84
CA ALA A 22 25.97 -17.18 18.56
C ALA A 22 24.96 -18.10 17.85
N GLN A 23 23.82 -18.43 18.49
CA GLN A 23 22.75 -19.25 17.89
C GLN A 23 21.56 -18.45 17.36
N LEU A 24 21.58 -17.13 17.47
CA LEU A 24 20.54 -16.22 16.93
C LEU A 24 21.04 -15.29 15.81
N THR A 25 22.34 -15.25 15.56
CA THR A 25 22.98 -14.43 14.52
C THR A 25 23.22 -15.17 13.20
N GLY A 26 22.97 -16.49 13.15
CA GLY A 26 23.17 -17.33 11.96
C GLY A 26 21.89 -17.75 11.21
N ILE A 27 20.77 -17.03 11.36
CA ILE A 27 19.48 -17.39 10.71
C ILE A 27 19.13 -16.51 9.49
N ILE A 28 19.90 -15.44 9.19
CA ILE A 28 19.51 -14.47 8.14
C ILE A 28 20.49 -14.42 6.95
N GLU A 29 21.61 -15.13 7.00
CA GLU A 29 22.45 -15.34 5.81
C GLU A 29 22.10 -16.71 5.20
N ASP A 30 21.63 -16.71 3.94
CA ASP A 30 21.14 -17.85 3.14
C ASP A 30 19.72 -18.38 3.42
N CYS A 31 18.72 -17.50 3.37
CA CYS A 31 17.39 -17.91 2.91
C CYS A 31 17.25 -17.66 1.40
N ASP A 32 17.61 -18.65 0.57
CA ASP A 32 17.19 -18.75 -0.83
C ASP A 32 15.67 -18.98 -0.98
N ALA A 33 14.92 -19.02 0.13
CA ALA A 33 13.47 -19.14 0.15
C ALA A 33 12.81 -17.81 -0.30
N PRO A 34 11.80 -17.88 -1.16
CA PRO A 34 11.15 -16.69 -1.69
C PRO A 34 10.33 -15.97 -0.59
N LEU A 35 10.38 -14.63 -0.57
CA LEU A 35 9.76 -13.78 0.46
C LEU A 35 8.22 -13.85 0.43
N PRO A 36 7.50 -14.33 1.46
CA PRO A 36 6.04 -14.49 1.39
C PRO A 36 5.33 -13.13 1.16
N PRO A 37 4.59 -12.90 0.06
CA PRO A 37 4.00 -11.59 -0.22
C PRO A 37 2.84 -11.25 0.73
N GLU A 38 2.79 -9.99 1.16
CA GLU A 38 1.55 -9.43 1.69
C GLU A 38 0.61 -9.04 0.53
N GLN A 39 -0.70 -9.17 0.73
CA GLN A 39 -1.73 -8.78 -0.20
C GLN A 39 -2.62 -7.73 0.46
N ILE A 40 -2.79 -6.59 -0.21
CA ILE A 40 -3.72 -5.54 0.21
C ILE A 40 -4.96 -5.59 -0.67
N VAL A 41 -6.14 -5.63 -0.05
CA VAL A 41 -7.43 -5.43 -0.74
C VAL A 41 -8.04 -4.13 -0.25
N LEU A 42 -8.23 -3.16 -1.13
CA LEU A 42 -8.68 -1.80 -0.79
C LEU A 42 -10.13 -1.56 -1.26
N HIS A 43 -11.03 -1.25 -0.34
CA HIS A 43 -12.40 -0.81 -0.60
C HIS A 43 -12.56 0.66 -0.25
N THR A 44 -13.17 1.44 -1.14
CA THR A 44 -13.61 2.82 -0.89
C THR A 44 -15.13 2.88 -0.72
N ASP A 45 -15.64 3.97 -0.15
CA ASP A 45 -17.07 4.26 -0.10
C ASP A 45 -17.66 4.52 -1.50
N ARG A 46 -16.90 5.21 -2.36
CA ARG A 46 -17.25 5.49 -3.76
C ARG A 46 -16.02 5.69 -4.64
N ASP A 47 -16.28 5.97 -5.92
CA ASP A 47 -15.24 6.13 -6.94
C ASP A 47 -15.23 7.54 -7.54
N LYS A 48 -16.21 8.38 -7.21
CA LYS A 48 -16.35 9.76 -7.70
C LYS A 48 -16.55 10.73 -6.54
N TYR A 49 -15.77 11.81 -6.51
CA TYR A 49 -15.72 12.78 -5.42
C TYR A 49 -15.65 14.22 -5.97
N LEU A 50 -16.04 15.18 -5.14
CA LEU A 50 -15.65 16.58 -5.26
C LEU A 50 -14.40 16.86 -4.41
N VAL A 51 -13.69 17.93 -4.75
CA VAL A 51 -12.68 18.51 -3.85
C VAL A 51 -13.27 18.91 -2.51
N GLY A 52 -12.48 18.86 -1.44
CA GLY A 52 -12.93 19.06 -0.06
C GLY A 52 -13.66 17.85 0.56
N GLU A 53 -14.09 16.85 -0.25
CA GLU A 53 -14.66 15.63 0.31
C GLU A 53 -13.60 14.68 0.89
N LYS A 54 -14.05 13.74 1.73
CA LYS A 54 -13.23 12.66 2.26
C LYS A 54 -13.42 11.37 1.47
N ILE A 55 -12.31 10.71 1.16
CA ILE A 55 -12.26 9.35 0.61
C ILE A 55 -12.22 8.38 1.77
N TRP A 56 -13.34 7.72 2.05
CA TRP A 56 -13.41 6.73 3.12
C TRP A 56 -12.98 5.37 2.59
N PHE A 57 -12.20 4.64 3.37
CA PHE A 57 -11.71 3.34 2.94
C PHE A 57 -11.63 2.30 4.05
N LYS A 58 -11.62 1.05 3.61
CA LYS A 58 -11.24 -0.14 4.38
C LYS A 58 -10.22 -0.92 3.55
N ALA A 59 -9.13 -1.34 4.18
CA ALA A 59 -8.14 -2.20 3.60
C ALA A 59 -8.03 -3.50 4.40
N TYR A 60 -7.88 -4.62 3.70
CA TYR A 60 -7.51 -5.90 4.28
C TYR A 60 -6.05 -6.19 3.97
N CYS A 61 -5.28 -6.67 4.95
CA CYS A 61 -3.87 -7.04 4.83
C CYS A 61 -3.69 -8.51 5.19
N TRP A 62 -3.26 -9.31 4.22
CA TRP A 62 -3.08 -10.76 4.38
C TRP A 62 -1.69 -11.18 3.94
N LEU A 63 -1.14 -12.22 4.55
CA LEU A 63 0.11 -12.86 4.14
C LEU A 63 -0.22 -14.11 3.31
N ASP A 64 0.38 -14.24 2.13
CA ASP A 64 0.13 -15.35 1.19
C ASP A 64 -1.36 -15.51 0.81
N GLY A 65 -2.13 -14.41 0.84
CA GLY A 65 -3.57 -14.42 0.59
C GLY A 65 -4.39 -15.13 1.67
N GLN A 66 -3.82 -15.36 2.86
CA GLN A 66 -4.51 -16.00 3.98
C GLN A 66 -4.97 -14.95 5.02
N PRO A 67 -6.28 -14.81 5.26
CA PRO A 67 -6.79 -13.96 6.33
C PRO A 67 -6.27 -14.34 7.70
N GLY A 68 -6.17 -13.34 8.59
CA GLY A 68 -5.67 -13.52 9.97
C GLY A 68 -4.16 -13.72 10.08
N ARG A 69 -3.43 -13.83 8.96
CA ARG A 69 -1.97 -13.78 8.92
C ARG A 69 -1.53 -12.44 8.34
N GLN A 70 -0.72 -11.70 9.07
CA GLN A 70 -0.14 -10.43 8.62
C GLN A 70 1.25 -10.25 9.25
N LEU A 71 2.12 -9.49 8.60
CA LEU A 71 3.41 -9.08 9.18
C LEU A 71 3.35 -7.62 9.62
N SER A 72 2.97 -6.74 8.70
CA SER A 72 3.02 -5.30 8.89
C SER A 72 1.85 -4.77 9.71
N LYS A 73 2.12 -3.80 10.59
CA LYS A 73 1.14 -3.07 11.40
C LYS A 73 0.80 -1.67 10.85
N VAL A 74 1.38 -1.29 9.71
CA VAL A 74 1.22 0.04 9.14
C VAL A 74 0.86 -0.08 7.66
N LEU A 75 -0.21 0.60 7.27
CA LEU A 75 -0.66 0.75 5.89
C LEU A 75 -0.30 2.16 5.41
N TYR A 76 0.40 2.24 4.29
CA TYR A 76 0.62 3.49 3.57
C TYR A 76 -0.51 3.68 2.58
N VAL A 77 -1.15 4.84 2.60
CA VAL A 77 -2.19 5.20 1.62
C VAL A 77 -1.85 6.55 1.02
N GLU A 78 -1.83 6.60 -0.30
CA GLU A 78 -1.37 7.78 -1.03
C GLU A 78 -2.27 8.04 -2.24
N LEU A 79 -2.54 9.32 -2.51
CA LEU A 79 -3.31 9.77 -3.66
C LEU A 79 -2.39 10.51 -4.64
N PHE A 80 -2.47 10.15 -5.92
CA PHE A 80 -1.67 10.73 -7.01
C PHE A 80 -2.53 11.28 -8.13
N ASP A 81 -2.03 12.32 -8.79
CA ASP A 81 -2.56 12.78 -10.07
C ASP A 81 -2.09 11.90 -11.25
N ALA A 82 -2.52 12.25 -12.46
CA ALA A 82 -2.19 11.54 -13.69
C ALA A 82 -0.70 11.64 -14.04
N GLU A 83 0.00 12.67 -13.55
CA GLU A 83 1.42 12.93 -13.72
C GLU A 83 2.29 12.26 -12.64
N SER A 84 1.71 11.39 -11.81
CA SER A 84 2.38 10.68 -10.71
C SER A 84 2.91 11.58 -9.59
N LYS A 85 2.37 12.79 -9.43
CA LYS A 85 2.69 13.67 -8.29
C LYS A 85 1.79 13.32 -7.10
N ALA A 86 2.42 13.16 -5.93
CA ALA A 86 1.71 12.90 -4.68
C ALA A 86 0.88 14.12 -4.28
N LEU A 87 -0.42 13.92 -4.07
CA LEU A 87 -1.35 14.91 -3.54
C LEU A 87 -1.56 14.70 -2.04
N ILE A 88 -1.68 13.45 -1.60
CA ILE A 88 -1.88 13.06 -0.21
C ILE A 88 -0.97 11.87 0.11
N GLN A 89 -0.30 11.90 1.25
CA GLN A 89 0.47 10.78 1.76
C GLN A 89 0.20 10.61 3.25
N GLN A 90 -0.41 9.49 3.62
CA GLN A 90 -0.82 9.20 4.99
C GLN A 90 -0.53 7.74 5.35
N LYS A 91 -0.46 7.46 6.65
CA LYS A 91 -0.24 6.12 7.20
C LYS A 91 -1.40 5.76 8.10
N PHE A 92 -1.80 4.51 8.15
CA PHE A 92 -2.92 4.03 8.97
C PHE A 92 -2.51 2.79 9.72
N GLN A 93 -2.99 2.65 10.95
CA GLN A 93 -2.73 1.48 11.77
C GLN A 93 -3.46 0.27 11.18
N ILE A 94 -2.75 -0.87 11.08
CA ILE A 94 -3.34 -2.17 10.77
C ILE A 94 -3.55 -2.91 12.08
N GLU A 95 -4.78 -3.33 12.34
CA GLU A 95 -5.21 -4.14 13.48
C GLU A 95 -5.96 -5.37 12.96
N ASP A 96 -5.56 -6.56 13.41
CA ASP A 96 -6.20 -7.84 13.05
C ASP A 96 -6.46 -8.04 11.53
N GLY A 97 -5.52 -7.67 10.68
CA GLY A 97 -5.63 -7.81 9.22
C GLY A 97 -6.40 -6.68 8.54
N VAL A 98 -6.78 -5.62 9.26
CA VAL A 98 -7.65 -4.56 8.74
C VAL A 98 -7.09 -3.18 9.08
N ALA A 99 -7.18 -2.26 8.13
CA ALA A 99 -7.00 -0.83 8.36
C ALA A 99 -8.21 -0.08 7.80
N MET A 100 -8.60 1.00 8.46
CA MET A 100 -9.71 1.86 8.04
C MET A 100 -9.36 3.32 8.31
N GLY A 101 -9.92 4.21 7.50
CA GLY A 101 -9.65 5.64 7.65
C GLY A 101 -10.27 6.47 6.54
N ALA A 102 -9.87 7.74 6.50
CA ALA A 102 -10.30 8.70 5.52
C ALA A 102 -9.13 9.55 5.04
N LEU A 103 -9.15 9.94 3.77
CA LEU A 103 -8.23 10.95 3.21
C LEU A 103 -9.06 12.16 2.77
N GLU A 104 -8.70 13.34 3.27
CA GLU A 104 -9.33 14.59 2.87
C GLU A 104 -8.73 15.11 1.56
N ILE A 105 -9.57 15.35 0.55
CA ILE A 105 -9.15 15.84 -0.76
C ILE A 105 -8.90 17.36 -0.65
N PRO A 106 -7.68 17.86 -0.90
CA PRO A 106 -7.41 19.29 -0.90
C PRO A 106 -8.26 20.06 -1.93
N GLU A 107 -8.62 21.30 -1.63
CA GLU A 107 -9.44 22.14 -2.51
C GLU A 107 -8.74 22.49 -3.83
N GLU A 108 -7.41 22.47 -3.85
CA GLU A 108 -6.59 22.85 -5.01
C GLU A 108 -6.37 21.72 -6.03
N VAL A 109 -6.88 20.51 -5.73
CA VAL A 109 -6.75 19.35 -6.62
C VAL A 109 -7.45 19.63 -7.95
N GLN A 110 -6.77 19.35 -9.07
CA GLN A 110 -7.34 19.55 -10.40
C GLN A 110 -8.40 18.49 -10.72
N ALA A 111 -9.41 18.85 -11.52
CA ALA A 111 -10.38 17.86 -11.99
C ALA A 111 -9.69 16.79 -12.85
N GLY A 112 -9.92 15.52 -12.54
CA GLY A 112 -9.25 14.43 -13.26
C GLY A 112 -9.41 13.05 -12.64
N ARG A 113 -8.68 12.10 -13.25
CA ARG A 113 -8.54 10.73 -12.74
C ARG A 113 -7.31 10.66 -11.84
N HIS A 114 -7.49 10.14 -10.64
CA HIS A 114 -6.48 10.08 -9.59
C HIS A 114 -6.28 8.64 -9.14
N PHE A 115 -5.05 8.29 -8.78
CA PHE A 115 -4.70 6.95 -8.32
C PHE A 115 -4.55 6.96 -6.81
N LEU A 116 -5.47 6.27 -6.14
CA LEU A 116 -5.32 5.92 -4.74
C LEU A 116 -4.55 4.61 -4.66
N ARG A 117 -3.38 4.60 -4.03
CA ARG A 117 -2.59 3.38 -3.80
C ARG A 117 -2.46 3.08 -2.32
N ALA A 118 -2.45 1.79 -1.97
CA ALA A 118 -2.24 1.31 -0.61
C ALA A 118 -1.26 0.12 -0.57
N TYR A 119 -0.31 0.14 0.37
CA TYR A 119 0.73 -0.88 0.52
C TYR A 119 1.36 -0.84 1.91
N THR A 120 2.10 -1.88 2.27
CA THR A 120 2.94 -1.92 3.47
C THR A 120 4.38 -1.61 3.12
N GLN A 121 5.22 -1.20 4.10
CA GLN A 121 6.64 -0.99 3.82
C GLN A 121 7.30 -2.23 3.22
N TYR A 122 6.92 -3.42 3.68
CA TYR A 122 7.41 -4.70 3.19
C TYR A 122 7.07 -4.96 1.71
N LEU A 123 5.90 -4.52 1.26
CA LEU A 123 5.49 -4.65 -0.14
C LEU A 123 6.43 -3.95 -1.12
N ARG A 124 7.26 -3.00 -0.67
CA ARG A 124 8.25 -2.30 -1.51
C ARG A 124 9.34 -3.22 -2.08
N ASN A 125 9.51 -4.43 -1.53
CA ASN A 125 10.39 -5.46 -2.08
C ASN A 125 9.80 -6.18 -3.32
N PHE A 126 8.53 -5.94 -3.62
CA PHE A 126 7.79 -6.60 -4.70
C PHE A 126 7.52 -5.61 -5.87
N PRO A 127 7.04 -6.11 -7.03
CA PRO A 127 6.58 -5.25 -8.13
C PRO A 127 5.41 -4.34 -7.72
N LEU A 128 5.29 -3.17 -8.36
CA LEU A 128 4.30 -2.14 -7.99
C LEU A 128 2.85 -2.57 -8.22
N GLU A 129 2.65 -3.58 -9.06
CA GLU A 129 1.36 -4.19 -9.35
C GLU A 129 0.77 -4.90 -8.12
N HIS A 130 1.57 -5.17 -7.08
CA HIS A 130 1.14 -5.74 -5.80
C HIS A 130 0.54 -4.72 -4.84
N PHE A 131 0.79 -3.44 -5.10
CA PHE A 131 0.15 -2.41 -4.31
C PHE A 131 -1.33 -2.42 -4.70
N ALA A 132 -2.23 -2.17 -3.74
CA ALA A 132 -3.63 -2.03 -4.06
C ALA A 132 -3.86 -0.67 -4.71
N HIS A 133 -4.45 -0.62 -5.90
CA HIS A 133 -4.73 0.62 -6.62
C HIS A 133 -6.23 0.79 -6.87
N ARG A 134 -6.72 2.02 -6.70
CA ARG A 134 -8.06 2.46 -7.11
C ARG A 134 -7.97 3.71 -7.95
N LEU A 135 -8.74 3.75 -9.03
CA LEU A 135 -8.86 4.93 -9.87
C LEU A 135 -10.08 5.70 -9.43
N LEU A 136 -9.87 6.91 -8.93
CA LEU A 136 -10.92 7.81 -8.47
C LEU A 136 -11.13 8.93 -9.49
N THR A 137 -12.36 9.37 -9.66
CA THR A 137 -12.67 10.63 -10.35
C THR A 137 -12.83 11.71 -9.30
N ILE A 138 -12.01 12.74 -9.36
CA ILE A 138 -12.14 13.92 -8.51
C ILE A 138 -12.51 15.08 -9.42
N VAL A 139 -13.60 15.77 -9.10
CA VAL A 139 -14.09 16.93 -9.84
C VAL A 139 -13.84 18.17 -9.01
N ASN A 140 -13.22 19.17 -9.64
CA ASN A 140 -13.06 20.50 -9.08
C ASN A 140 -13.85 21.50 -9.94
N PRO A 141 -15.00 22.00 -9.46
CA PRO A 141 -15.83 22.97 -10.17
C PRO A 141 -15.16 24.32 -10.45
N GLU A 142 -14.10 24.65 -9.71
CA GLU A 142 -13.33 25.89 -9.90
C GLU A 142 -12.16 25.72 -10.87
N SER A 143 -11.81 24.47 -11.22
CA SER A 143 -10.80 24.18 -12.24
C SER A 143 -11.42 24.15 -13.62
N GLU A 144 -10.72 24.66 -14.64
CA GLU A 144 -11.09 24.35 -16.01
C GLU A 144 -10.89 22.84 -16.22
N PRO A 145 -11.93 22.09 -16.65
CA PRO A 145 -11.76 20.68 -16.92
C PRO A 145 -10.70 20.54 -18.00
N THR A 146 -9.62 19.82 -17.71
CA THR A 146 -8.69 19.42 -18.76
C THR A 146 -9.42 18.39 -19.62
N VAL A 147 -10.17 18.87 -20.61
CA VAL A 147 -10.83 18.02 -21.60
C VAL A 147 -9.73 17.44 -22.47
N LEU A 148 -9.14 16.33 -22.01
CA LEU A 148 -8.33 15.49 -22.87
C LEU A 148 -9.29 14.80 -23.84
N SER A 149 -9.59 15.47 -24.96
CA SER A 149 -10.16 14.77 -26.10
C SER A 149 -9.13 13.74 -26.54
N ARG A 150 -9.46 12.45 -26.46
CA ARG A 150 -8.58 11.41 -27.00
C ARG A 150 -8.37 11.72 -28.49
N PRO A 151 -7.13 11.94 -28.97
CA PRO A 151 -6.93 12.07 -30.40
C PRO A 151 -7.40 10.76 -31.04
N LYS A 152 -8.35 10.84 -32.00
CA LYS A 152 -8.89 9.65 -32.66
C LYS A 152 -7.74 8.87 -33.27
N GLN A 153 -7.58 7.63 -32.83
CA GLN A 153 -6.55 6.76 -33.37
C GLN A 153 -7.09 6.06 -34.63
N ASP A 154 -6.80 6.65 -35.80
CA ASP A 154 -7.20 6.12 -37.12
C ASP A 154 -6.34 4.91 -37.56
N SER A 155 -6.04 3.98 -36.64
CA SER A 155 -5.24 2.80 -36.92
C SER A 155 -5.69 1.59 -36.10
N LEU A 156 -5.60 0.40 -36.70
CA LEU A 156 -5.77 -0.85 -35.97
C LEU A 156 -4.42 -1.32 -35.41
N ASN A 157 -4.43 -1.72 -34.14
CA ASN A 157 -3.35 -2.48 -33.54
C ASN A 157 -3.72 -3.97 -33.55
N CYS A 158 -2.76 -4.84 -33.86
CA CYS A 158 -2.98 -6.27 -33.98
C CYS A 158 -1.94 -7.01 -33.14
N LEU A 159 -2.41 -7.74 -32.13
CA LEU A 159 -1.58 -8.46 -31.16
C LEU A 159 -1.78 -9.96 -31.34
N LEU A 160 -0.68 -10.65 -31.67
CA LEU A 160 -0.65 -12.10 -31.77
C LEU A 160 -0.15 -12.68 -30.45
N ALA A 161 -0.89 -13.62 -29.86
CA ALA A 161 -0.52 -14.26 -28.59
C ALA A 161 0.91 -14.85 -28.65
N ASP A 162 1.28 -15.43 -29.79
CA ASP A 162 2.58 -16.05 -30.04
C ASP A 162 3.54 -15.15 -30.86
N LYS A 163 3.30 -13.84 -31.00
CA LYS A 163 4.07 -12.86 -31.83
C LYS A 163 4.21 -13.19 -33.34
N THR A 164 4.01 -14.44 -33.75
CA THR A 164 4.19 -14.99 -35.09
C THR A 164 2.96 -15.78 -35.45
N LEU A 165 2.51 -15.67 -36.69
CA LEU A 165 1.48 -16.57 -37.23
C LEU A 165 2.14 -17.88 -37.65
N VAL A 166 1.72 -18.99 -37.06
CA VAL A 166 2.23 -20.33 -37.42
C VAL A 166 1.19 -21.06 -38.25
N ALA A 167 1.52 -21.37 -39.50
CA ALA A 167 0.62 -22.04 -40.44
C ALA A 167 0.16 -23.40 -39.90
N GLY A 168 -1.11 -23.76 -40.13
CA GLY A 168 -1.67 -25.06 -39.72
C GLY A 168 -1.86 -25.26 -38.21
N LEU A 169 -1.55 -24.26 -37.38
CA LEU A 169 -1.85 -24.25 -35.94
C LEU A 169 -2.93 -23.22 -35.62
N LEU A 170 -3.69 -23.44 -34.53
CA LEU A 170 -4.66 -22.47 -34.05
C LEU A 170 -3.93 -21.25 -33.47
N ASN A 171 -4.10 -20.09 -34.09
CA ASN A 171 -3.52 -18.82 -33.66
C ASN A 171 -4.61 -17.94 -33.06
N ARG A 172 -4.22 -17.16 -32.05
CA ARG A 172 -5.09 -16.17 -31.41
C ARG A 172 -4.62 -14.76 -31.72
N LEU A 173 -5.54 -13.94 -32.18
CA LEU A 173 -5.32 -12.55 -32.59
C LEU A 173 -6.29 -11.64 -31.83
N LEU A 174 -5.74 -10.60 -31.22
CA LEU A 174 -6.49 -9.49 -30.67
C LEU A 174 -6.32 -8.26 -31.59
N VAL A 175 -7.43 -7.69 -32.04
CA VAL A 175 -7.45 -6.46 -32.84
C VAL A 175 -7.99 -5.33 -31.98
N CYS A 176 -7.16 -4.33 -31.71
CA CYS A 176 -7.53 -3.15 -30.92
C CYS A 176 -7.67 -1.92 -31.82
N PHE A 177 -8.66 -1.08 -31.53
CA PHE A 177 -9.00 0.15 -32.22
C PHE A 177 -9.61 1.15 -31.24
N ASP A 178 -9.78 2.41 -31.68
CA ASP A 178 -10.30 3.45 -30.81
C ASP A 178 -11.74 3.13 -30.36
N PRO A 179 -12.04 3.10 -29.04
CA PRO A 179 -13.40 2.88 -28.53
C PRO A 179 -14.43 3.90 -29.02
N ALA A 180 -14.01 5.09 -29.47
CA ALA A 180 -14.92 6.08 -30.06
C ALA A 180 -15.69 5.55 -31.29
N PHE A 181 -15.19 4.49 -31.92
CA PHE A 181 -15.83 3.79 -33.03
C PHE A 181 -16.98 2.87 -32.53
N CYS A 182 -16.88 2.26 -31.35
CA CYS A 182 -17.78 1.19 -30.86
C CYS A 182 -19.28 1.52 -30.73
N ASN A 183 -19.68 2.79 -30.80
CA ASN A 183 -21.08 3.21 -30.74
C ASN A 183 -21.83 3.06 -32.07
N GLN A 184 -21.16 2.60 -33.12
CA GLN A 184 -21.68 2.39 -34.48
C GLN A 184 -21.84 0.88 -34.76
N LYS A 185 -22.66 0.45 -35.74
CA LYS A 185 -22.96 -0.97 -36.02
C LYS A 185 -21.78 -1.68 -36.70
N GLU A 186 -20.67 -1.80 -35.99
CA GLU A 186 -19.37 -2.14 -36.55
C GLU A 186 -19.15 -3.63 -36.68
N ARG A 187 -18.41 -4.01 -37.72
CA ARG A 187 -17.94 -5.39 -37.93
C ARG A 187 -16.44 -5.38 -38.13
N VAL A 188 -15.71 -5.95 -37.17
CA VAL A 188 -14.30 -6.31 -37.37
C VAL A 188 -14.27 -7.69 -38.03
N THR A 189 -13.56 -7.78 -39.14
CA THR A 189 -13.39 -9.03 -39.91
C THR A 189 -11.92 -9.32 -40.15
N LEU A 190 -11.59 -10.60 -40.22
CA LEU A 190 -10.28 -11.07 -40.63
C LEU A 190 -10.37 -11.59 -42.06
N GLN A 191 -9.61 -10.99 -42.98
CA GLN A 191 -9.64 -11.30 -44.42
C GLN A 191 -8.31 -11.86 -44.91
N ASN A 192 -8.35 -12.75 -45.90
CA ASN A 192 -7.16 -13.16 -46.66
C ASN A 192 -6.83 -12.17 -47.80
N GLU A 193 -5.75 -12.44 -48.53
CA GLU A 193 -5.33 -11.69 -49.73
C GLU A 193 -6.38 -11.63 -50.86
N ARG A 194 -7.34 -12.57 -50.89
CA ARG A 194 -8.45 -12.61 -51.86
C ARG A 194 -9.67 -11.81 -51.40
N GLY A 195 -9.64 -11.23 -50.19
CA GLY A 195 -10.75 -10.51 -49.58
C GLY A 195 -11.83 -11.42 -48.98
N GLU A 196 -11.58 -12.73 -48.86
CA GLU A 196 -12.50 -13.68 -48.25
C GLU A 196 -12.43 -13.55 -46.72
N ASN A 197 -13.57 -13.56 -46.03
CA ASN A 197 -13.63 -13.55 -44.58
C ASN A 197 -13.23 -14.93 -44.03
N ILE A 198 -12.13 -14.99 -43.28
CA ILE A 198 -11.53 -16.23 -42.75
C ILE A 198 -12.07 -16.57 -41.37
N ALA A 199 -12.34 -15.56 -40.55
CA ALA A 199 -12.87 -15.74 -39.22
C ALA A 199 -13.85 -14.61 -38.88
N GLU A 200 -14.93 -14.97 -38.21
CA GLU A 200 -15.80 -14.02 -37.54
C GLU A 200 -15.28 -13.71 -36.15
N CYS A 201 -15.56 -12.50 -35.69
CA CYS A 201 -15.17 -12.04 -34.36
C CYS A 201 -15.83 -12.93 -33.30
N SER A 202 -15.02 -13.56 -32.45
CA SER A 202 -15.51 -14.40 -31.35
C SER A 202 -16.04 -13.57 -30.17
N ALA A 203 -15.51 -12.36 -29.99
CA ALA A 203 -15.93 -11.39 -28.99
C ALA A 203 -15.51 -9.97 -29.39
N LEU A 204 -16.44 -9.02 -29.28
CA LEU A 204 -16.21 -7.59 -29.51
C LEU A 204 -16.58 -6.81 -28.25
N TYR A 205 -15.67 -6.01 -27.72
CA TYR A 205 -15.91 -5.21 -26.51
C TYR A 205 -14.93 -4.03 -26.42
N HIS A 206 -15.43 -2.81 -26.16
CA HIS A 206 -14.66 -1.55 -26.02
C HIS A 206 -13.40 -1.42 -26.89
N GLY A 207 -13.57 -1.52 -28.20
CA GLY A 207 -12.48 -1.30 -29.15
C GLY A 207 -11.55 -2.50 -29.31
N CYS A 208 -11.90 -3.66 -28.79
CA CYS A 208 -11.11 -4.89 -28.89
C CYS A 208 -11.94 -6.02 -29.51
N ALA A 209 -11.38 -6.70 -30.51
CA ALA A 209 -11.97 -7.83 -31.21
C ALA A 209 -11.06 -9.06 -31.14
N LEU A 210 -11.57 -10.17 -30.62
CA LEU A 210 -10.83 -11.42 -30.45
C LEU A 210 -11.13 -12.41 -31.57
N PHE A 211 -10.09 -12.97 -32.18
CA PHE A 211 -10.18 -13.98 -33.24
C PHE A 211 -9.32 -15.20 -32.90
N ASP A 212 -9.91 -16.39 -33.08
CA ASP A 212 -9.19 -17.66 -33.10
C ASP A 212 -9.28 -18.22 -34.53
N PHE A 213 -8.14 -18.45 -35.19
CA PHE A 213 -8.12 -18.93 -36.59
C PHE A 213 -6.86 -19.75 -36.90
N THR A 214 -6.91 -20.58 -37.95
CA THR A 214 -5.77 -21.39 -38.39
C THR A 214 -5.26 -20.86 -39.74
N PRO A 215 -4.11 -20.18 -39.80
CA PRO A 215 -3.60 -19.63 -41.06
C PRO A 215 -3.07 -20.75 -41.97
N GLU A 216 -3.36 -20.63 -43.26
CA GLU A 216 -2.73 -21.38 -44.34
C GLU A 216 -1.31 -20.88 -44.64
N ALA A 217 -0.46 -21.81 -45.09
CA ALA A 217 0.94 -21.55 -45.40
C ALA A 217 1.09 -20.61 -46.60
N GLY A 218 1.83 -19.51 -46.43
CA GLY A 218 2.14 -18.56 -47.49
C GLY A 218 1.02 -17.55 -47.81
N THR A 219 -0.12 -17.65 -47.15
CA THR A 219 -1.24 -16.70 -47.31
C THR A 219 -1.03 -15.47 -46.45
N ALA A 220 -1.28 -14.29 -47.02
CA ALA A 220 -1.31 -13.03 -46.27
C ALA A 220 -2.72 -12.75 -45.69
N TYR A 221 -2.75 -12.18 -44.49
CA TYR A 221 -3.98 -11.86 -43.77
C TYR A 221 -4.01 -10.37 -43.39
N GLN A 222 -5.22 -9.81 -43.29
CA GLN A 222 -5.44 -8.44 -42.83
C GLN A 222 -6.67 -8.36 -41.92
N ALA A 223 -6.54 -7.59 -40.84
CA ALA A 223 -7.69 -7.18 -40.03
C ALA A 223 -8.36 -5.97 -40.69
N VAL A 224 -9.69 -5.98 -40.76
CA VAL A 224 -10.51 -4.94 -41.39
C VAL A 224 -11.62 -4.52 -40.44
N LEU A 225 -11.61 -3.24 -40.07
CA LEU A 225 -12.72 -2.58 -39.36
C LEU A 225 -13.55 -1.81 -40.39
N ILE A 226 -14.84 -2.14 -40.48
CA ILE A 226 -15.79 -1.45 -41.35
C ILE A 226 -16.61 -0.49 -40.48
N MET A 227 -16.45 0.81 -40.74
CA MET A 227 -17.19 1.90 -40.08
C MET A 227 -18.40 2.34 -40.92
N ASP A 228 -19.39 2.97 -40.28
CA ASP A 228 -20.63 3.43 -40.94
C ASP A 228 -20.38 4.48 -42.05
N ASN A 229 -19.26 5.22 -41.99
CA ASN A 229 -18.85 6.20 -43.00
C ASN A 229 -18.30 5.57 -44.31
N GLY A 230 -18.24 4.24 -44.39
CA GLY A 230 -17.85 3.48 -45.58
C GLY A 230 -16.33 3.40 -45.84
N LYS A 231 -15.47 4.04 -45.03
CA LYS A 231 -14.01 3.91 -45.15
C LYS A 231 -13.49 2.81 -44.22
N PRO A 232 -12.99 1.67 -44.73
CA PRO A 232 -12.47 0.62 -43.86
C PRO A 232 -11.06 0.96 -43.35
N LEU A 233 -10.80 0.77 -42.06
CA LEU A 233 -9.44 0.71 -41.53
C LEU A 233 -8.88 -0.69 -41.75
N ARG A 234 -7.64 -0.80 -42.22
CA ARG A 234 -6.99 -2.06 -42.55
C ARG A 234 -5.62 -2.16 -41.89
N LYS A 235 -5.27 -3.35 -41.41
CA LYS A 235 -3.94 -3.66 -40.90
C LYS A 235 -3.50 -5.04 -41.35
N SER A 236 -2.42 -5.09 -42.13
CA SER A 236 -1.81 -6.34 -42.54
C SER A 236 -1.15 -7.04 -41.36
N LEU A 237 -1.33 -8.36 -41.29
CA LEU A 237 -0.64 -9.23 -40.34
C LEU A 237 0.68 -9.73 -40.93
N PRO A 238 1.65 -10.13 -40.11
CA PRO A 238 2.88 -10.76 -40.60
C PRO A 238 2.56 -12.06 -41.38
N PRO A 239 3.39 -12.47 -42.34
CA PRO A 239 3.14 -13.68 -43.12
C PRO A 239 3.16 -14.93 -42.23
N ALA A 240 2.29 -15.90 -42.55
CA ALA A 240 2.23 -17.17 -41.82
C ALA A 240 3.50 -18.00 -42.07
N GLN A 241 4.18 -18.38 -40.99
CA GLN A 241 5.41 -19.14 -41.00
C GLN A 241 5.15 -20.64 -40.97
N ASN A 242 5.95 -21.39 -41.72
CA ASN A 242 5.92 -22.86 -41.76
C ASN A 242 6.80 -23.51 -40.69
N THR A 243 7.21 -22.75 -39.69
CA THR A 243 8.05 -23.18 -38.57
C THR A 243 7.65 -22.33 -37.36
N GLY A 244 7.62 -22.92 -36.16
CA GLY A 244 7.31 -22.18 -34.95
C GLY A 244 6.78 -23.05 -33.83
N LEU A 245 6.62 -22.42 -32.67
CA LEU A 245 6.02 -22.98 -31.47
C LEU A 245 4.82 -22.10 -31.08
N SER A 246 3.68 -22.73 -30.78
CA SER A 246 2.51 -22.08 -30.21
C SER A 246 2.31 -22.56 -28.77
N CYS A 247 2.04 -21.62 -27.88
CA CYS A 247 1.69 -21.91 -26.49
C CYS A 247 0.30 -21.37 -26.20
N ARG A 248 -0.57 -22.23 -25.66
CA ARG A 248 -1.91 -21.86 -25.23
C ARG A 248 -2.15 -22.32 -23.80
N ILE A 249 -2.67 -21.41 -22.98
CA ILE A 249 -3.06 -21.69 -21.60
C ILE A 249 -4.57 -21.50 -21.51
N ASP A 250 -5.28 -22.61 -21.38
CA ASP A 250 -6.72 -22.59 -21.16
C ASP A 250 -6.95 -22.64 -19.64
N ALA A 251 -7.19 -21.48 -19.02
CA ALA A 251 -7.23 -21.30 -17.56
C ALA A 251 -8.64 -21.37 -16.95
N LEU A 252 -9.65 -21.82 -17.69
CA LEU A 252 -11.02 -21.91 -17.18
C LEU A 252 -11.31 -23.27 -16.54
N GLY A 253 -11.07 -23.36 -15.24
CA GLY A 253 -11.34 -24.52 -14.39
C GLY A 253 -10.39 -24.56 -13.20
N LYS A 254 -10.52 -25.60 -12.36
CA LYS A 254 -9.67 -25.76 -11.14
C LYS A 254 -8.17 -25.89 -11.44
N SER A 255 -7.80 -26.29 -12.66
CA SER A 255 -6.42 -26.48 -13.06
C SER A 255 -6.22 -25.95 -14.49
N PRO A 256 -5.38 -24.94 -14.70
CA PRO A 256 -5.04 -24.44 -16.03
C PRO A 256 -4.34 -25.53 -16.86
N LYS A 257 -4.73 -25.65 -18.12
CA LYS A 257 -4.09 -26.56 -19.08
C LYS A 257 -3.11 -25.80 -19.96
N VAL A 258 -1.83 -26.16 -19.90
CA VAL A 258 -0.80 -25.66 -20.81
C VAL A 258 -0.71 -26.60 -22.00
N SER A 259 -0.88 -26.06 -23.20
CA SER A 259 -0.79 -26.77 -24.48
C SER A 259 0.31 -26.17 -25.35
N LEU A 260 1.37 -26.93 -25.60
CA LEU A 260 2.47 -26.58 -26.48
C LEU A 260 2.33 -27.33 -27.80
N ARG A 261 2.41 -26.60 -28.92
CA ARG A 261 2.34 -27.19 -30.27
C ARG A 261 3.48 -26.68 -31.13
N ARG A 262 4.29 -27.59 -31.66
CA ARG A 262 5.37 -27.32 -32.61
C ARG A 262 4.88 -27.64 -34.01
N HIS A 263 5.16 -26.76 -34.97
CA HIS A 263 4.84 -27.05 -36.36
C HIS A 263 5.64 -28.27 -36.87
N PRO A 264 5.05 -29.21 -37.62
CA PRO A 264 5.74 -30.45 -38.05
C PRO A 264 7.06 -30.23 -38.81
N LYS A 265 7.20 -29.12 -39.54
CA LYS A 265 8.43 -28.76 -40.27
C LYS A 265 9.51 -28.08 -39.41
N ALA A 266 9.21 -27.66 -38.18
CA ALA A 266 10.22 -27.13 -37.27
C ALA A 266 11.06 -28.28 -36.69
N SER A 267 12.35 -28.08 -36.47
CA SER A 267 13.20 -29.09 -35.82
C SER A 267 12.72 -29.41 -34.41
N PRO A 268 12.88 -30.66 -33.92
CA PRO A 268 12.72 -30.97 -32.50
C PRO A 268 13.52 -30.00 -31.64
N THR A 269 12.94 -29.58 -30.52
CA THR A 269 13.52 -28.56 -29.63
C THR A 269 13.18 -28.90 -28.18
N THR A 270 13.91 -28.30 -27.26
CA THR A 270 13.62 -28.36 -25.83
C THR A 270 13.05 -27.02 -25.38
N VAL A 271 11.86 -27.08 -24.78
CA VAL A 271 11.11 -25.90 -24.30
C VAL A 271 11.17 -25.87 -22.77
N SER A 272 11.60 -24.74 -22.22
CA SER A 272 11.48 -24.45 -20.80
C SER A 272 10.14 -23.76 -20.53
N VAL A 273 9.41 -24.24 -19.52
CA VAL A 273 8.21 -23.59 -18.99
C VAL A 273 8.43 -23.34 -17.51
N ARG A 274 8.37 -22.07 -17.10
CA ARG A 274 8.46 -21.65 -15.70
C ARG A 274 7.17 -20.95 -15.30
N ILE A 275 6.57 -21.36 -14.21
CA ILE A 275 5.34 -20.78 -13.69
C ILE A 275 5.71 -19.91 -12.50
N PHE A 276 5.22 -18.68 -12.52
CA PHE A 276 5.42 -17.72 -11.46
C PHE A 276 4.09 -17.33 -10.83
N SER A 277 4.12 -17.11 -9.51
CA SER A 277 3.03 -16.47 -8.76
C SER A 277 2.80 -15.04 -9.22
N GLU A 278 1.74 -14.42 -8.71
CA GLU A 278 1.51 -12.97 -8.84
C GLU A 278 2.74 -12.18 -8.35
N SER A 279 3.32 -12.59 -7.22
CA SER A 279 4.57 -12.07 -6.61
C SER A 279 5.86 -12.38 -7.38
N LEU A 280 5.74 -12.90 -8.60
CA LEU A 280 6.84 -13.28 -9.48
C LEU A 280 7.78 -14.32 -8.87
N GLN A 281 7.29 -15.14 -7.93
CA GLN A 281 8.04 -16.23 -7.34
C GLN A 281 7.88 -17.48 -8.17
N LEU A 282 8.97 -18.23 -8.35
CA LEU A 282 8.93 -19.46 -9.13
C LEU A 282 8.14 -20.53 -8.36
N LEU A 283 7.04 -20.99 -8.95
CA LEU A 283 6.17 -22.04 -8.38
C LEU A 283 6.45 -23.42 -9.00
N ASP A 284 6.70 -23.46 -10.30
CA ASP A 284 6.97 -24.70 -11.04
C ASP A 284 7.96 -24.42 -12.18
N SER A 285 8.81 -25.39 -12.49
CA SER A 285 9.73 -25.32 -13.62
C SER A 285 9.83 -26.68 -14.31
N ARG A 286 9.60 -26.68 -15.62
CA ARG A 286 9.63 -27.88 -16.45
C ARG A 286 10.49 -27.67 -17.68
N ILE A 287 11.20 -28.72 -18.06
CA ILE A 287 11.94 -28.83 -19.32
C ILE A 287 11.24 -29.90 -20.13
N ILE A 288 10.79 -29.55 -21.33
CA ILE A 288 9.95 -30.39 -22.18
C ILE A 288 10.66 -30.63 -23.50
N ASP A 289 11.00 -31.89 -23.78
CA ASP A 289 11.57 -32.30 -25.05
C ASP A 289 10.47 -32.51 -26.09
N MET A 290 10.36 -31.59 -27.05
CA MET A 290 9.33 -31.59 -28.09
C MET A 290 9.71 -32.44 -29.30
N GLN A 291 9.93 -33.74 -29.07
CA GLN A 291 10.07 -34.75 -30.14
C GLN A 291 8.77 -34.89 -30.93
N GLU A 292 7.66 -35.07 -30.22
CA GLU A 292 6.32 -35.04 -30.78
C GLU A 292 5.85 -33.58 -31.04
N PRO A 293 5.00 -33.34 -32.06
CA PRO A 293 4.55 -31.99 -32.40
C PRO A 293 3.57 -31.37 -31.38
N ALA A 294 3.05 -32.14 -30.43
CA ALA A 294 2.12 -31.63 -29.42
C ALA A 294 2.44 -32.21 -28.03
N HIS A 295 2.44 -31.34 -27.02
CA HIS A 295 2.58 -31.71 -25.61
C HIS A 295 1.60 -30.89 -24.77
N HIS A 296 1.02 -31.49 -23.73
CA HIS A 296 0.13 -30.79 -22.83
C HIS A 296 0.24 -31.32 -21.41
N PHE A 297 0.03 -30.44 -20.43
CA PHE A 297 0.03 -30.79 -19.02
C PHE A 297 -0.87 -29.84 -18.23
N MET A 298 -1.28 -30.28 -17.04
CA MET A 298 -2.07 -29.50 -16.10
C MET A 298 -1.16 -28.85 -15.06
N LEU A 299 -1.47 -27.62 -14.66
CA LEU A 299 -0.81 -26.94 -13.55
C LEU A 299 -1.48 -27.29 -12.22
N PRO A 300 -0.71 -27.74 -11.21
CA PRO A 300 -1.25 -28.04 -9.88
C PRO A 300 -1.52 -26.74 -9.12
N MET A 301 -2.77 -26.27 -9.13
CA MET A 301 -3.17 -25.02 -8.45
C MET A 301 -4.03 -25.25 -7.21
N GLU A 302 -4.11 -26.48 -6.70
CA GLU A 302 -5.13 -26.89 -5.71
C GLU A 302 -5.02 -26.20 -4.33
N ASN A 303 -4.00 -25.39 -4.07
CA ASN A 303 -3.83 -24.62 -2.82
C ASN A 303 -3.36 -23.17 -3.05
N LEU A 304 -3.53 -22.66 -4.28
CA LEU A 304 -3.06 -21.32 -4.62
C LEU A 304 -4.19 -20.29 -4.52
N SER A 305 -3.83 -19.07 -4.10
CA SER A 305 -4.77 -17.97 -3.99
C SER A 305 -5.28 -17.53 -5.37
N PRO A 306 -6.54 -17.08 -5.49
CA PRO A 306 -7.05 -16.50 -6.73
C PRO A 306 -6.21 -15.30 -7.16
N GLY A 307 -5.94 -15.16 -8.46
CA GLY A 307 -5.05 -14.09 -8.91
C GLY A 307 -4.47 -14.33 -10.31
N ILE A 308 -3.54 -13.46 -10.71
CA ILE A 308 -2.85 -13.54 -11.99
C ILE A 308 -1.52 -14.27 -11.80
N TYR A 309 -1.30 -15.29 -12.62
CA TYR A 309 -0.08 -16.09 -12.65
C TYR A 309 0.58 -15.94 -14.01
N TYR A 310 1.89 -16.19 -14.07
CA TYR A 310 2.66 -15.97 -15.28
C TYR A 310 3.38 -17.24 -15.71
N ALA A 311 3.11 -17.71 -16.93
CA ALA A 311 3.91 -18.75 -17.55
C ALA A 311 4.97 -18.12 -18.46
N VAL A 312 6.24 -18.36 -18.14
CA VAL A 312 7.38 -17.95 -18.95
C VAL A 312 7.84 -19.15 -19.77
N VAL A 313 7.69 -19.05 -21.09
CA VAL A 313 7.98 -20.11 -22.05
C VAL A 313 9.11 -19.68 -22.98
N GLY A 314 10.17 -20.48 -23.08
CA GLY A 314 11.29 -20.18 -23.98
C GLY A 314 12.04 -21.43 -24.43
N ASN A 315 12.57 -21.39 -25.66
CA ASN A 315 13.43 -22.46 -26.18
C ASN A 315 14.83 -22.36 -25.57
N GLN A 316 15.51 -23.51 -25.38
CA GLN A 316 16.94 -23.48 -25.06
C GLN A 316 17.71 -22.79 -26.20
N GLY A 317 18.45 -21.72 -25.88
CA GLY A 317 19.23 -20.92 -26.83
C GLY A 317 18.52 -19.69 -27.39
N GLU A 318 17.23 -19.47 -27.11
CA GLU A 318 16.52 -18.25 -27.47
C GLU A 318 16.76 -17.16 -26.42
N SER A 319 17.18 -15.97 -26.86
CA SER A 319 17.57 -14.88 -25.96
C SER A 319 16.42 -14.20 -25.23
N THR A 320 15.17 -14.42 -25.67
CA THR A 320 13.98 -13.77 -25.08
C THR A 320 12.83 -14.77 -24.89
N PRO A 321 12.65 -15.32 -23.68
CA PRO A 321 11.45 -16.10 -23.36
C PRO A 321 10.19 -15.22 -23.37
N ARG A 322 9.03 -15.84 -23.54
CA ARG A 322 7.72 -15.19 -23.63
C ARG A 322 6.91 -15.37 -22.36
N VAL A 323 6.19 -14.33 -21.97
CA VAL A 323 5.28 -14.33 -20.81
C VAL A 323 3.84 -14.50 -21.28
N TYR A 324 3.16 -15.47 -20.68
CA TYR A 324 1.73 -15.73 -20.86
C TYR A 324 1.05 -15.59 -19.49
N PRO A 325 0.46 -14.43 -19.16
CA PRO A 325 -0.34 -14.26 -17.97
C PRO A 325 -1.64 -15.06 -18.10
N PHE A 326 -2.09 -15.65 -17.01
CA PHE A 326 -3.35 -16.36 -16.93
C PHE A 326 -3.98 -16.14 -15.55
N TYR A 327 -5.32 -16.14 -15.52
CA TYR A 327 -6.07 -15.94 -14.29
C TYR A 327 -6.42 -17.28 -13.66
N HIS A 328 -6.05 -17.47 -12.39
CA HIS A 328 -6.56 -18.55 -11.57
C HIS A 328 -7.83 -18.07 -10.87
N GLU A 329 -8.97 -18.60 -11.31
CA GLU A 329 -10.27 -18.19 -10.80
C GLU A 329 -10.50 -18.72 -9.37
N GLY A 330 -10.88 -17.81 -8.49
CA GLY A 330 -11.25 -18.13 -7.12
C GLY A 330 -12.68 -18.64 -6.96
N PRO A 331 -13.08 -19.02 -5.73
CA PRO A 331 -14.48 -19.30 -5.46
C PRO A 331 -15.33 -18.08 -5.79
N SER A 332 -16.48 -18.29 -6.44
CA SER A 332 -17.45 -17.22 -6.63
C SER A 332 -17.80 -16.59 -5.29
N PRO A 333 -18.00 -15.26 -5.24
CA PRO A 333 -18.36 -14.58 -4.01
C PRO A 333 -19.64 -15.16 -3.42
N LEU A 334 -19.66 -15.27 -2.10
CA LEU A 334 -20.85 -15.65 -1.37
C LEU A 334 -21.85 -14.49 -1.45
N PRO A 335 -23.10 -14.75 -1.91
CA PRO A 335 -24.09 -13.70 -2.02
C PRO A 335 -24.53 -13.22 -0.63
N LEU A 336 -24.69 -11.91 -0.49
CA LEU A 336 -25.34 -11.28 0.66
C LEU A 336 -26.75 -10.85 0.27
N THR A 337 -27.74 -11.22 1.08
CA THR A 337 -29.12 -10.75 0.88
C THR A 337 -29.29 -9.42 1.59
N LEU A 338 -29.63 -8.38 0.83
CA LEU A 338 -29.85 -7.04 1.35
C LEU A 338 -31.32 -6.66 1.20
N MET A 339 -31.98 -6.39 2.33
CA MET A 339 -33.38 -5.99 2.36
C MET A 339 -33.54 -4.67 3.10
N THR A 340 -34.16 -3.70 2.44
CA THR A 340 -34.62 -2.46 3.08
C THR A 340 -36.06 -2.64 3.53
N ASP A 341 -36.46 -1.95 4.60
CA ASP A 341 -37.83 -2.03 5.14
C ASP A 341 -38.90 -1.49 4.16
N GLN A 342 -38.51 -0.56 3.29
CA GLN A 342 -39.29 -0.04 2.18
C GLN A 342 -38.45 0.04 0.88
N THR A 343 -39.11 0.11 -0.27
CA THR A 343 -38.46 0.33 -1.58
C THR A 343 -38.39 1.81 -1.96
N SER A 344 -39.14 2.67 -1.25
CA SER A 344 -39.14 4.11 -1.47
C SER A 344 -39.40 4.87 -0.17
N TYR A 345 -38.70 5.99 -0.01
CA TYR A 345 -38.69 6.82 1.20
C TYR A 345 -38.97 8.27 0.84
N GLY A 346 -39.46 9.04 1.81
CA GLY A 346 -39.46 10.50 1.76
C GLY A 346 -38.10 11.09 2.17
N ALA A 347 -38.00 12.41 2.11
CA ALA A 347 -36.85 13.14 2.61
C ALA A 347 -36.68 12.95 4.12
N ARG A 348 -35.44 12.67 4.57
CA ARG A 348 -35.09 12.49 6.00
C ARG A 348 -35.88 11.40 6.71
N GLU A 349 -36.29 10.39 5.96
CA GLU A 349 -36.93 9.21 6.51
C GLU A 349 -35.88 8.20 6.97
N LYS A 350 -36.19 7.47 8.04
CA LYS A 350 -35.32 6.41 8.56
C LYS A 350 -35.37 5.23 7.61
N VAL A 351 -34.21 4.67 7.29
CA VAL A 351 -34.04 3.44 6.53
C VAL A 351 -33.46 2.39 7.46
N THR A 352 -34.05 1.20 7.45
CA THR A 352 -33.53 0.02 8.14
C THR A 352 -33.06 -0.98 7.09
N LEU A 353 -31.75 -1.23 7.04
CA LEU A 353 -31.13 -2.19 6.15
C LEU A 353 -30.84 -3.48 6.91
N ASN A 354 -31.49 -4.56 6.52
CA ASN A 354 -31.21 -5.91 6.99
C ASN A 354 -30.19 -6.58 6.05
N ILE A 355 -29.12 -7.10 6.65
CA ILE A 355 -28.05 -7.82 5.96
C ILE A 355 -28.07 -9.27 6.45
N GLU A 356 -28.37 -10.19 5.54
CA GLU A 356 -28.27 -11.62 5.80
C GLU A 356 -27.00 -12.16 5.14
N GLY A 357 -26.08 -12.63 5.97
CA GLY A 357 -24.86 -13.30 5.53
C GLY A 357 -25.08 -14.79 5.20
N PRO A 358 -24.08 -15.46 4.62
CA PRO A 358 -24.12 -16.90 4.40
C PRO A 358 -24.26 -17.65 5.72
N ALA A 359 -25.21 -18.59 5.81
CA ALA A 359 -25.54 -19.29 7.05
C ALA A 359 -24.30 -19.87 7.76
N GLY A 360 -24.16 -19.57 9.06
CA GLY A 360 -23.09 -20.09 9.90
C GLY A 360 -21.70 -19.50 9.63
N THR A 361 -21.59 -18.40 8.86
CA THR A 361 -20.31 -17.81 8.48
C THR A 361 -20.21 -16.36 8.97
N ASN A 362 -19.21 -16.06 9.80
CA ASN A 362 -18.93 -14.67 10.16
C ASN A 362 -18.17 -13.99 9.02
N CYS A 363 -18.69 -12.85 8.57
CA CYS A 363 -18.07 -12.01 7.54
C CYS A 363 -17.69 -10.65 8.12
N GLN A 364 -16.48 -10.20 7.79
CA GLN A 364 -16.03 -8.82 7.99
C GLN A 364 -16.34 -8.03 6.71
N LEU A 365 -17.26 -7.08 6.81
CA LEU A 365 -17.84 -6.37 5.69
C LEU A 365 -17.66 -4.85 5.82
N SER A 366 -17.80 -4.16 4.70
CA SER A 366 -18.00 -2.72 4.60
C SER A 366 -19.33 -2.45 3.90
N ALA A 367 -20.12 -1.51 4.42
CA ALA A 367 -21.38 -1.08 3.83
C ALA A 367 -21.29 0.39 3.41
N SER A 368 -21.72 0.70 2.18
CA SER A 368 -21.82 2.05 1.64
C SER A 368 -23.21 2.28 1.07
N VAL A 369 -23.83 3.42 1.40
CA VAL A 369 -25.11 3.87 0.84
C VAL A 369 -24.90 5.22 0.18
N ARG A 370 -25.11 5.28 -1.13
CA ARG A 370 -24.71 6.43 -1.96
C ARG A 370 -25.67 6.63 -3.12
N LYS A 371 -25.74 7.86 -3.62
CA LYS A 371 -26.48 8.20 -4.83
C LYS A 371 -25.98 7.37 -6.00
N SER A 372 -26.91 6.85 -6.81
CA SER A 372 -26.56 6.05 -7.99
C SER A 372 -25.69 6.87 -8.95
N GLY A 373 -24.69 6.23 -9.57
CA GLY A 373 -23.74 6.88 -10.47
C GLY A 373 -22.41 7.30 -9.83
N LEU A 374 -22.28 7.25 -8.50
CA LEU A 374 -21.02 7.56 -7.77
C LEU A 374 -19.98 6.44 -7.75
N GLY A 375 -20.35 5.23 -8.15
CA GLY A 375 -19.45 4.08 -8.27
C GLY A 375 -19.17 3.66 -9.70
N VAL A 376 -18.19 2.78 -9.88
CA VAL A 376 -17.96 2.03 -11.12
C VAL A 376 -18.98 0.90 -11.20
N GLY A 377 -19.86 0.96 -12.20
CA GLY A 377 -20.91 -0.04 -12.44
C GLY A 377 -20.42 -1.48 -12.32
N LEU A 378 -21.21 -2.32 -11.65
CA LEU A 378 -20.82 -3.67 -11.22
C LEU A 378 -20.88 -4.71 -12.36
N ALA A 379 -21.52 -4.37 -13.48
CA ALA A 379 -21.87 -5.32 -14.55
C ALA A 379 -20.87 -5.38 -15.73
N SER A 380 -19.94 -4.42 -15.81
CA SER A 380 -19.03 -4.27 -16.96
C SER A 380 -17.56 -4.17 -16.53
N PHE A 381 -16.67 -4.64 -17.41
CA PHE A 381 -15.23 -4.46 -17.25
C PHE A 381 -14.88 -2.97 -17.43
N PRO A 382 -14.31 -2.29 -16.41
CA PRO A 382 -14.12 -0.85 -16.43
C PRO A 382 -13.22 -0.36 -17.57
N ASP A 383 -13.61 0.73 -18.21
CA ASP A 383 -12.95 1.23 -19.42
C ASP A 383 -11.47 1.58 -19.23
N PHE A 384 -11.12 2.12 -18.06
CA PHE A 384 -9.74 2.52 -17.75
C PHE A 384 -8.77 1.34 -17.66
N LEU A 385 -9.26 0.13 -17.39
CA LEU A 385 -8.42 -1.07 -17.31
C LEU A 385 -7.88 -1.49 -18.68
N TRP A 386 -8.52 -1.13 -19.79
CA TRP A 386 -8.04 -1.47 -21.14
C TRP A 386 -6.71 -0.77 -21.48
N GLY A 387 -6.52 0.46 -21.00
CA GLY A 387 -5.27 1.21 -21.15
C GLY A 387 -4.26 0.96 -20.02
N ASN A 388 -4.70 0.35 -18.92
CA ASN A 388 -3.91 0.16 -17.69
C ASN A 388 -4.13 -1.24 -17.12
N THR A 389 -3.85 -2.28 -17.91
CA THR A 389 -4.12 -3.68 -17.53
C THR A 389 -3.29 -4.16 -16.33
N TRP A 390 -2.21 -3.47 -15.99
CA TRP A 390 -1.44 -3.68 -14.77
C TRP A 390 -2.26 -3.43 -13.49
N LEU A 391 -3.41 -2.74 -13.57
CA LEU A 391 -4.35 -2.54 -12.45
C LEU A 391 -5.22 -3.76 -12.17
N LEU A 392 -5.29 -4.75 -13.06
CA LEU A 392 -6.15 -5.94 -12.93
C LEU A 392 -6.08 -6.59 -11.53
N PRO A 393 -4.90 -6.88 -10.96
CA PRO A 393 -4.76 -7.41 -9.61
C PRO A 393 -5.59 -6.70 -8.54
N SER A 394 -5.67 -5.36 -8.59
CA SER A 394 -6.38 -4.57 -7.58
C SER A 394 -7.91 -4.63 -7.67
N TYR A 395 -8.45 -5.07 -8.81
CA TYR A 395 -9.91 -5.14 -9.05
C TYR A 395 -10.46 -6.58 -9.02
N LEU A 396 -9.61 -7.59 -9.13
CA LEU A 396 -10.03 -9.00 -9.06
C LEU A 396 -10.67 -9.37 -7.70
N PRO A 397 -10.14 -8.92 -6.53
CA PRO A 397 -10.69 -9.25 -5.22
C PRO A 397 -12.09 -8.67 -4.93
N ASP A 398 -12.62 -7.79 -5.79
CA ASP A 398 -13.92 -7.13 -5.58
C ASP A 398 -15.13 -8.07 -5.59
N GLY A 399 -14.92 -9.33 -5.95
CA GLY A 399 -16.01 -10.28 -6.13
C GLY A 399 -16.90 -9.94 -7.31
N ARG A 400 -16.34 -9.35 -8.37
CA ARG A 400 -17.06 -9.13 -9.63
C ARG A 400 -16.95 -10.39 -10.50
N ASN A 401 -18.06 -10.81 -11.10
CA ASN A 401 -18.06 -11.89 -12.09
C ASN A 401 -17.64 -11.34 -13.46
N TRP A 402 -16.37 -11.50 -13.80
CA TRP A 402 -15.83 -11.06 -15.09
C TRP A 402 -16.23 -12.03 -16.21
N LYS A 403 -16.67 -11.51 -17.36
CA LYS A 403 -16.89 -12.38 -18.53
C LYS A 403 -15.56 -12.94 -19.02
N LYS A 404 -15.49 -14.25 -19.26
CA LYS A 404 -14.31 -14.96 -19.80
C LYS A 404 -13.57 -14.18 -20.89
N ASN A 405 -14.28 -13.78 -21.94
CA ASN A 405 -13.65 -13.17 -23.10
C ASN A 405 -13.04 -11.80 -22.76
N GLN A 406 -13.63 -11.03 -21.85
CA GLN A 406 -13.07 -9.75 -21.39
C GLN A 406 -11.76 -9.96 -20.64
N MET A 407 -11.74 -10.95 -19.74
CA MET A 407 -10.51 -11.33 -19.02
C MET A 407 -9.42 -11.79 -19.98
N GLU A 408 -9.74 -12.64 -20.96
CA GLU A 408 -8.77 -13.11 -21.96
C GLU A 408 -8.17 -11.96 -22.77
N MET A 409 -9.00 -11.00 -23.22
CA MET A 409 -8.51 -9.81 -23.94
C MET A 409 -7.59 -8.96 -23.06
N ALA A 410 -7.95 -8.73 -21.80
CA ALA A 410 -7.14 -7.95 -20.86
C ALA A 410 -5.80 -8.63 -20.54
N LEU A 411 -5.79 -9.97 -20.37
CA LEU A 411 -4.55 -10.74 -20.18
C LEU A 411 -3.66 -10.71 -21.42
N MET A 412 -4.22 -10.71 -22.64
CA MET A 412 -3.41 -10.56 -23.86
C MET A 412 -2.75 -9.18 -23.98
N LEU A 413 -3.43 -8.12 -23.55
CA LEU A 413 -2.86 -6.77 -23.48
C LEU A 413 -1.74 -6.69 -22.43
N LEU A 414 -1.96 -7.28 -21.24
CA LEU A 414 -0.94 -7.40 -20.21
C LEU A 414 0.28 -8.20 -20.70
N ALA A 415 0.05 -9.30 -21.43
CA ALA A 415 1.10 -10.11 -22.04
C ALA A 415 1.95 -9.29 -23.01
N ASP A 416 1.31 -8.52 -23.89
CA ASP A 416 2.00 -7.68 -24.88
C ASP A 416 2.89 -6.64 -24.18
N GLN A 417 2.37 -5.99 -23.13
CA GLN A 417 3.13 -5.03 -22.32
C GLN A 417 4.37 -5.70 -21.67
N LEU A 418 4.17 -6.79 -20.92
CA LEU A 418 5.26 -7.50 -20.23
C LEU A 418 6.35 -8.00 -21.20
N ASN A 419 5.94 -8.46 -22.38
CA ASN A 419 6.84 -8.99 -23.41
C ASN A 419 7.58 -7.90 -24.22
N LYS A 420 7.09 -6.66 -24.26
CA LYS A 420 7.76 -5.51 -24.88
C LYS A 420 8.83 -4.92 -23.97
N GLU A 421 8.51 -4.81 -22.68
CA GLU A 421 9.41 -4.26 -21.67
C GLU A 421 10.52 -5.24 -21.23
N ASN A 422 10.50 -6.48 -21.72
CA ASN A 422 11.44 -7.55 -21.35
C ASN A 422 11.59 -7.74 -19.82
N ARG A 423 10.47 -7.58 -19.10
CA ARG A 423 10.41 -7.68 -17.63
C ARG A 423 10.78 -9.06 -17.09
N VAL A 424 10.88 -10.07 -17.94
CA VAL A 424 11.21 -11.46 -17.56
C VAL A 424 12.50 -11.56 -16.74
N SER A 425 13.45 -10.64 -16.95
CA SER A 425 14.71 -10.58 -16.22
C SER A 425 14.58 -10.23 -14.72
N SER A 426 13.42 -9.72 -14.29
CA SER A 426 13.09 -9.38 -12.89
C SER A 426 12.37 -10.49 -12.14
N PHE A 427 11.84 -11.51 -12.83
CA PHE A 427 11.10 -12.61 -12.20
C PHE A 427 12.04 -13.47 -11.33
N GLY A 428 11.55 -13.88 -10.16
CA GLY A 428 12.29 -14.70 -9.20
C GLY A 428 13.41 -13.96 -8.43
N LYS A 429 13.54 -12.64 -8.61
CA LYS A 429 14.52 -11.82 -7.87
C LYS A 429 13.78 -11.00 -6.81
N SER A 430 13.74 -11.52 -5.59
CA SER A 430 13.23 -10.79 -4.43
C SER A 430 14.31 -10.72 -3.36
N GLY A 431 14.95 -9.56 -3.22
CA GLY A 431 15.84 -9.25 -2.09
C GLY A 431 15.05 -8.56 -0.97
N LEU A 432 15.41 -8.85 0.28
CA LEU A 432 14.81 -8.19 1.42
C LEU A 432 15.54 -6.87 1.70
N GLN A 433 14.99 -5.76 1.21
CA GLN A 433 15.51 -4.41 1.49
C GLN A 433 14.64 -3.69 2.53
N TRP A 434 13.32 -3.86 2.44
CA TRP A 434 12.34 -3.21 3.30
C TRP A 434 11.77 -4.23 4.27
N ILE A 435 12.05 -4.11 5.56
CA ILE A 435 11.52 -5.04 6.55
C ILE A 435 10.04 -4.72 6.87
N PRO A 436 9.24 -5.72 7.26
CA PRO A 436 7.87 -5.48 7.72
C PRO A 436 7.83 -4.74 9.05
N GLU A 437 6.88 -3.80 9.15
CA GLU A 437 6.65 -2.97 10.34
C GLU A 437 5.85 -3.74 11.41
N ILE A 438 6.45 -4.80 11.96
CA ILE A 438 5.79 -5.73 12.89
C ILE A 438 5.45 -5.11 14.27
N ARG A 439 6.06 -3.98 14.61
CA ARG A 439 5.91 -3.27 15.91
C ARG A 439 5.36 -1.85 15.78
N GLY A 440 4.90 -1.46 14.58
CA GLY A 440 4.44 -0.11 14.29
C GLY A 440 5.43 0.66 13.43
N LEU A 441 5.36 1.99 13.50
CA LEU A 441 6.11 2.90 12.64
C LEU A 441 7.62 2.68 12.72
N THR A 442 8.29 2.81 11.59
CA THR A 442 9.75 2.83 11.54
C THR A 442 10.30 4.06 10.85
N LEU A 443 11.53 4.42 11.22
CA LEU A 443 12.36 5.38 10.50
C LEU A 443 13.68 4.69 10.18
N SER A 444 14.04 4.61 8.91
CA SER A 444 15.25 3.92 8.46
C SER A 444 16.14 4.82 7.62
N GLY A 445 17.41 4.45 7.53
CA GLY A 445 18.37 5.17 6.73
C GLY A 445 19.71 4.45 6.65
N LEU A 446 20.69 5.16 6.11
CA LEU A 446 22.07 4.71 5.96
C LEU A 446 22.99 5.76 6.56
N MET A 447 24.01 5.29 7.27
CA MET A 447 25.12 6.09 7.73
C MET A 447 26.38 5.73 6.96
N ARG A 448 27.06 6.73 6.42
CA ARG A 448 28.33 6.53 5.71
C ARG A 448 29.33 7.64 6.02
N ASN A 449 30.61 7.30 5.92
CA ASN A 449 31.67 8.29 6.00
C ASN A 449 31.59 9.24 4.78
N LYS A 450 31.56 10.56 5.02
CA LYS A 450 31.36 11.58 3.98
C LYS A 450 32.46 11.61 2.90
N GLU A 451 33.69 11.26 3.26
CA GLU A 451 34.85 11.32 2.36
C GLU A 451 35.05 10.03 1.58
N SER A 452 34.97 8.88 2.26
CA SER A 452 35.23 7.56 1.66
C SER A 452 33.99 6.87 1.10
N GLY A 453 32.78 7.29 1.52
CA GLY A 453 31.52 6.63 1.19
C GLY A 453 31.32 5.28 1.88
N ALA A 454 32.25 4.84 2.74
CA ALA A 454 32.17 3.57 3.45
C ALA A 454 31.04 3.58 4.50
N ALA A 455 30.39 2.44 4.68
CA ALA A 455 29.42 2.21 5.74
C ALA A 455 30.04 2.41 7.13
N VAL A 456 29.23 2.90 8.08
CA VAL A 456 29.62 3.05 9.49
C VAL A 456 28.84 2.02 10.31
N ASP A 457 29.56 1.20 11.06
CA ASP A 457 29.04 0.04 11.80
C ASP A 457 29.17 0.26 13.32
N GLY A 458 28.20 -0.22 14.10
CA GLY A 458 28.23 -0.26 15.56
C GLY A 458 28.06 1.08 16.29
N GLU A 459 27.76 2.17 15.57
CA GLU A 459 27.51 3.48 16.17
C GLU A 459 26.07 3.61 16.67
N ILE A 460 25.90 4.11 17.90
CA ILE A 460 24.62 4.26 18.58
C ILE A 460 23.97 5.60 18.19
N GLY A 461 22.81 5.50 17.56
CA GLY A 461 21.97 6.63 17.18
C GLY A 461 20.79 6.79 18.10
N MET A 462 20.34 8.04 18.25
CA MET A 462 19.12 8.38 18.98
C MET A 462 18.17 9.16 18.09
N ALA A 463 16.89 8.83 18.14
CA ALA A 463 15.82 9.63 17.57
C ALA A 463 14.92 10.17 18.68
N ALA A 464 14.50 11.42 18.57
CA ALA A 464 13.60 12.05 19.53
C ALA A 464 12.41 12.70 18.86
N VAL A 465 11.24 12.61 19.49
CA VAL A 465 10.02 13.30 19.06
C VAL A 465 9.97 14.64 19.76
N VAL A 466 9.88 15.72 18.98
CA VAL A 466 9.88 17.10 19.48
C VAL A 466 8.42 17.56 19.68
N GLY A 467 8.10 18.05 20.87
CA GLY A 467 6.79 18.65 21.16
C GLY A 467 6.04 17.98 22.31
N LYS A 468 4.73 17.78 22.14
CA LYS A 468 3.79 17.43 23.23
C LYS A 468 3.91 15.99 23.75
N GLU A 469 4.40 15.08 22.93
CA GLU A 469 4.59 13.67 23.31
C GLU A 469 6.05 13.28 23.10
N PRO A 470 6.96 13.78 23.96
CA PRO A 470 8.36 13.52 23.80
C PRO A 470 8.65 12.03 23.99
N GLN A 471 9.48 11.48 23.10
CA GLN A 471 9.91 10.10 23.12
C GLN A 471 11.36 10.05 22.65
N VAL A 472 12.19 9.19 23.25
CA VAL A 472 13.56 8.93 22.77
C VAL A 472 13.71 7.46 22.44
N HIS A 473 14.25 7.20 21.26
CA HIS A 473 14.44 5.87 20.68
C HIS A 473 15.91 5.66 20.34
N LEU A 474 16.39 4.43 20.50
CA LEU A 474 17.77 4.05 20.19
C LEU A 474 17.82 3.08 19.02
N THR A 475 18.90 3.15 18.27
CA THR A 475 19.30 2.12 17.29
C THR A 475 20.81 2.02 17.28
N GLU A 476 21.31 0.87 16.82
CA GLU A 476 22.69 0.70 16.41
C GLU A 476 22.75 0.64 14.89
N THR A 477 23.82 1.16 14.31
CA THR A 477 24.12 0.99 12.88
C THR A 477 24.66 -0.40 12.61
N LYS A 478 24.26 -1.01 11.49
CA LYS A 478 24.72 -2.34 11.08
C LYS A 478 26.00 -2.25 10.23
N ALA A 479 26.59 -3.40 9.93
CA ALA A 479 27.81 -3.53 9.12
C ALA A 479 27.71 -2.88 7.72
N ASP A 480 26.51 -2.82 7.14
CA ASP A 480 26.23 -2.17 5.85
C ASP A 480 25.89 -0.67 5.98
N GLY A 481 25.96 -0.13 7.20
CA GLY A 481 25.65 1.26 7.52
C GLY A 481 24.15 1.52 7.75
N SER A 482 23.29 0.51 7.58
CA SER A 482 21.85 0.69 7.76
C SER A 482 21.47 0.83 9.23
N PHE A 483 20.45 1.63 9.49
CA PHE A 483 19.84 1.78 10.82
C PHE A 483 18.32 1.82 10.71
N LEU A 484 17.64 1.48 11.81
CA LEU A 484 16.19 1.47 11.88
C LEU A 484 15.71 1.79 13.30
N PHE A 485 15.03 2.92 13.47
CA PHE A 485 14.29 3.25 14.67
C PHE A 485 12.88 2.66 14.58
N ALA A 486 12.44 1.99 15.64
CA ALA A 486 11.03 1.61 15.83
C ALA A 486 10.35 2.69 16.68
N LEU A 487 9.47 3.47 16.06
CA LEU A 487 8.73 4.56 16.68
C LEU A 487 7.38 4.04 17.16
N HIS A 488 6.95 4.43 18.37
CA HIS A 488 5.76 3.88 19.00
C HIS A 488 4.66 4.92 19.14
N ASN A 489 3.45 4.56 18.71
CA ASN A 489 2.20 5.28 18.99
C ASN A 489 2.27 6.78 18.64
N LEU A 490 2.83 7.12 17.48
CA LEU A 490 2.85 8.49 16.99
C LEU A 490 1.70 8.73 16.02
N GLU A 491 0.98 9.81 16.24
CA GLU A 491 -0.13 10.23 15.39
C GLU A 491 0.12 11.58 14.71
N GLY A 492 -0.47 11.77 13.52
CA GLY A 492 -0.40 13.02 12.77
C GLY A 492 1.00 13.39 12.28
N LYS A 493 1.22 14.70 12.08
CA LYS A 493 2.53 15.24 11.68
C LYS A 493 3.37 15.49 12.93
N GLN A 494 4.54 14.88 12.97
CA GLN A 494 5.51 14.99 14.06
C GLN A 494 6.79 15.67 13.58
N ASN A 495 7.50 16.32 14.50
CA ASN A 495 8.86 16.80 14.26
C ASN A 495 9.82 15.84 14.94
N LEU A 496 10.73 15.25 14.18
CA LEU A 496 11.72 14.31 14.69
C LEU A 496 13.11 14.93 14.66
N PHE A 497 13.84 14.68 15.72
CA PHE A 497 15.29 14.79 15.79
C PHE A 497 15.89 13.41 15.57
N VAL A 498 16.97 13.32 14.81
CA VAL A 498 17.80 12.12 14.73
C VAL A 498 19.25 12.55 14.83
N GLY A 499 20.03 11.93 15.71
CA GLY A 499 21.46 12.21 15.81
C GLY A 499 22.26 11.10 16.45
N TRP A 500 23.59 11.20 16.32
CA TRP A 500 24.52 10.18 16.82
C TRP A 500 25.53 10.77 17.77
N LYS A 501 25.93 9.93 18.73
CA LYS A 501 27.00 10.23 19.67
C LYS A 501 28.34 10.01 18.98
N GLY A 502 28.91 11.05 18.37
CA GLY A 502 30.09 10.91 17.52
C GLY A 502 31.33 10.34 18.21
N ALA A 503 31.90 9.27 17.64
CA ALA A 503 33.31 8.93 17.81
C ALA A 503 34.18 9.96 17.08
N GLY A 504 35.29 10.41 17.69
CA GLY A 504 36.14 11.46 17.12
C GLY A 504 36.65 11.13 15.71
N GLY A 505 36.40 12.01 14.74
CA GLY A 505 36.78 11.87 13.33
C GLY A 505 36.02 12.83 12.41
N THR A 506 36.06 12.59 11.10
CA THR A 506 35.20 13.28 10.13
C THR A 506 33.74 12.89 10.38
N PRO A 507 32.81 13.85 10.53
CA PRO A 507 31.41 13.54 10.81
C PRO A 507 30.80 12.70 9.65
N PRO A 508 30.07 11.62 9.96
CA PRO A 508 29.39 10.82 8.96
C PRO A 508 28.23 11.58 8.34
N GLU A 509 27.88 11.20 7.11
CA GLU A 509 26.67 11.63 6.43
C GLU A 509 25.51 10.69 6.82
N ILE A 510 24.40 11.27 7.25
CA ILE A 510 23.16 10.57 7.61
C ILE A 510 22.19 10.70 6.43
N LEU A 511 21.81 9.57 5.84
CA LEU A 511 20.86 9.51 4.73
C LEU A 511 19.57 8.86 5.22
N ILE A 512 18.51 9.64 5.37
CA ILE A 512 17.19 9.13 5.74
C ILE A 512 16.48 8.59 4.48
N ASN A 513 15.97 7.37 4.57
CA ASN A 513 15.20 6.77 3.48
C ASN A 513 13.90 7.54 3.26
N ASN A 514 13.41 7.59 2.01
CA ASN A 514 12.08 8.12 1.76
C ASN A 514 11.03 7.21 2.44
N ASN A 515 10.26 7.82 3.35
CA ASN A 515 9.20 7.15 4.08
C ASN A 515 8.14 6.55 3.15
N PHE A 516 7.91 7.16 1.98
CA PHE A 516 6.97 6.67 0.98
C PHE A 516 7.70 6.13 -0.26
N SER A 517 7.02 5.28 -1.03
CA SER A 517 7.54 4.78 -2.31
C SER A 517 7.61 5.90 -3.35
N ASN A 518 8.73 6.00 -4.05
CA ASN A 518 8.90 6.90 -5.20
C ASN A 518 8.82 6.17 -6.54
N ARG A 519 8.37 4.91 -6.54
CA ARG A 519 8.23 4.06 -7.72
C ARG A 519 6.82 4.20 -8.27
N PHE A 520 6.69 4.40 -9.58
CA PHE A 520 5.42 4.52 -10.29
C PHE A 520 5.41 3.61 -11.52
N PRO A 521 4.28 2.95 -11.83
CA PRO A 521 4.10 2.26 -13.10
C PRO A 521 3.93 3.28 -14.23
N GLU A 522 4.18 2.87 -15.47
CA GLU A 522 3.80 3.69 -16.62
C GLU A 522 2.27 3.72 -16.74
N ILE A 523 1.70 4.93 -16.68
CA ILE A 523 0.25 5.15 -16.73
C ILE A 523 -0.13 5.64 -18.11
N THR A 524 -1.13 4.99 -18.72
CA THR A 524 -1.81 5.56 -19.88
C THR A 524 -2.85 6.55 -19.37
N PRO A 525 -2.78 7.85 -19.75
CA PRO A 525 -3.74 8.85 -19.31
C PRO A 525 -5.18 8.41 -19.62
N VAL A 526 -6.04 8.50 -18.61
CA VAL A 526 -7.46 8.17 -18.73
C VAL A 526 -8.23 9.49 -18.81
N PRO A 527 -8.72 9.88 -20.01
CA PRO A 527 -9.43 11.15 -20.14
C PRO A 527 -10.70 11.15 -19.28
N LEU A 528 -11.01 12.30 -18.69
CA LEU A 528 -12.28 12.50 -18.01
C LEU A 528 -13.34 12.87 -19.04
N ILE A 529 -14.23 11.91 -19.33
CA ILE A 529 -15.37 12.10 -20.23
C ILE A 529 -16.62 12.13 -19.36
N PHE A 530 -17.32 13.26 -19.34
CA PHE A 530 -18.60 13.39 -18.66
C PHE A 530 -19.74 12.99 -19.62
N GLU A 531 -20.53 12.01 -19.20
CA GLU A 531 -21.83 11.75 -19.81
C GLU A 531 -22.85 12.75 -19.26
N ALA A 532 -23.94 13.01 -19.99
CA ALA A 532 -24.96 13.98 -19.58
C ALA A 532 -25.52 13.69 -18.17
N GLU A 533 -25.80 12.42 -17.87
CA GLU A 533 -26.29 11.96 -16.56
C GLU A 533 -25.27 12.18 -15.42
N GLN A 534 -23.98 12.25 -15.74
CA GLN A 534 -22.93 12.52 -14.75
C GLN A 534 -22.82 14.02 -14.46
N HIS A 535 -23.13 14.87 -15.43
CA HIS A 535 -23.10 16.33 -15.25
C HIS A 535 -24.12 16.75 -14.19
N ASP A 536 -25.36 16.29 -14.31
CA ASP A 536 -26.44 16.61 -13.36
C ASP A 536 -26.09 16.17 -11.94
N LEU A 537 -25.50 14.97 -11.79
CA LEU A 537 -25.04 14.46 -10.50
C LEU A 537 -23.97 15.35 -9.87
N PHE A 538 -22.95 15.78 -10.64
CA PHE A 538 -21.89 16.64 -10.10
C PHE A 538 -22.39 18.05 -9.78
N GLU A 539 -23.35 18.57 -10.54
CA GLU A 539 -24.02 19.84 -10.23
C GLU A 539 -24.79 19.76 -8.91
N GLU A 540 -25.56 18.69 -8.69
CA GLU A 540 -26.24 18.43 -7.42
C GLU A 540 -25.25 18.33 -6.25
N MET A 541 -24.14 17.60 -6.44
CA MET A 541 -23.09 17.48 -5.42
C MET A 541 -22.47 18.83 -5.09
N TYR A 542 -22.20 19.67 -6.10
CA TYR A 542 -21.55 20.96 -5.89
C TYR A 542 -22.47 21.95 -5.17
N LEU A 543 -23.75 21.99 -5.56
CA LEU A 543 -24.76 22.76 -4.83
C LEU A 543 -24.83 22.32 -3.36
N GLN A 544 -24.78 21.02 -3.10
CA GLN A 544 -24.76 20.50 -1.73
C GLN A 544 -23.49 20.91 -0.96
N ALA A 545 -22.32 20.90 -1.59
CA ALA A 545 -21.08 21.33 -0.95
C ALA A 545 -21.17 22.80 -0.50
N GLN A 546 -21.68 23.68 -1.37
CA GLN A 546 -21.92 25.10 -1.04
C GLN A 546 -22.93 25.30 0.10
N LEU A 547 -24.02 24.53 0.09
CA LEU A 547 -25.02 24.58 1.15
C LEU A 547 -24.44 24.06 2.48
N SER A 548 -23.64 23.01 2.48
CA SER A 548 -23.02 22.48 3.70
C SER A 548 -22.09 23.52 4.31
N ALA A 549 -21.20 24.12 3.52
CA ALA A 549 -20.31 25.19 3.96
C ALA A 549 -21.05 26.41 4.55
N ALA A 550 -22.25 26.73 4.03
CA ALA A 550 -23.04 27.86 4.52
C ALA A 550 -23.84 27.58 5.80
N PHE A 551 -24.19 26.32 6.08
CA PHE A 551 -25.15 25.93 7.13
C PHE A 551 -24.60 24.99 8.22
N GLU A 552 -23.35 24.53 8.12
CA GLU A 552 -22.69 23.72 9.13
C GLU A 552 -21.65 24.55 9.92
N PRO A 553 -21.80 24.74 11.24
CA PRO A 553 -20.66 25.13 12.07
C PRO A 553 -19.69 23.95 12.20
N ASP A 554 -18.38 24.21 12.20
CA ASP A 554 -17.29 23.24 12.44
C ASP A 554 -17.71 22.13 13.41
N THR A 555 -18.13 20.98 12.88
CA THR A 555 -18.38 19.80 13.69
C THR A 555 -17.01 19.27 14.10
N GLN A 556 -16.63 19.48 15.35
CA GLN A 556 -15.48 18.79 15.93
C GLN A 556 -15.67 17.29 15.75
N GLU A 557 -14.82 16.69 14.93
CA GLU A 557 -14.81 15.26 14.69
C GLU A 557 -14.33 14.55 15.96
N ASN A 558 -15.07 13.55 16.39
CA ASN A 558 -14.60 12.67 17.44
C ASN A 558 -13.57 11.72 16.79
N ALA A 559 -12.29 12.01 17.01
CA ALA A 559 -11.24 11.02 16.78
C ALA A 559 -11.52 9.77 17.63
N PHE A 560 -11.10 8.58 17.19
CA PHE A 560 -11.14 7.41 18.08
C PHE A 560 -10.47 7.75 19.40
N ALA A 561 -10.99 7.19 20.49
CA ALA A 561 -10.31 7.28 21.78
C ALA A 561 -8.94 6.60 21.64
N ALA A 562 -7.88 7.40 21.46
CA ALA A 562 -6.52 6.92 21.51
C ALA A 562 -6.32 6.24 22.86
N ILE A 563 -5.94 4.96 22.85
CA ILE A 563 -5.46 4.32 24.08
C ILE A 563 -4.20 5.10 24.44
N PRO A 564 -4.12 5.73 25.63
CA PRO A 564 -2.94 6.49 26.01
C PRO A 564 -1.75 5.54 25.95
N PRO A 565 -0.72 5.86 25.14
CA PRO A 565 0.39 4.96 24.93
C PRO A 565 1.17 4.77 26.23
N ILE A 566 1.72 3.57 26.43
CA ILE A 566 2.90 3.41 27.28
C ILE A 566 4.03 4.07 26.48
N LEU A 567 4.32 5.33 26.80
CA LEU A 567 5.35 6.10 26.12
C LEU A 567 6.73 5.49 26.41
N PRO A 568 7.60 5.29 25.41
CA PRO A 568 9.03 5.13 25.65
C PRO A 568 9.51 6.42 26.31
N ILE A 569 9.73 6.30 27.62
CA ILE A 569 9.97 7.34 28.62
C ILE A 569 10.76 8.54 28.09
N THR A 570 10.23 9.74 28.35
CA THR A 570 11.02 10.97 28.48
C THR A 570 10.52 11.87 29.61
N ASN A 571 9.24 11.75 30.01
CA ASN A 571 8.79 12.34 31.25
C ASN A 571 9.44 11.57 32.40
N ILE A 572 10.36 12.22 33.11
CA ILE A 572 10.91 11.66 34.33
C ILE A 572 9.79 11.73 35.36
N ASP A 573 9.03 10.64 35.49
CA ASP A 573 7.87 10.59 36.40
C ASP A 573 8.30 10.69 37.87
N ASP A 574 9.54 10.32 38.19
CA ASP A 574 10.11 10.35 39.55
C ASP A 574 11.63 10.64 39.50
N PRO A 575 12.05 11.91 39.36
CA PRO A 575 13.46 12.25 39.38
C PRO A 575 14.03 12.09 40.80
N ASP A 576 15.26 11.58 40.92
CA ASP A 576 15.95 11.55 42.22
C ASP A 576 16.17 12.98 42.75
N TYR A 577 16.42 13.93 41.84
CA TYR A 577 16.60 15.36 42.15
C TYR A 577 16.02 16.27 41.06
N THR A 578 15.37 17.35 41.49
CA THR A 578 14.91 18.46 40.64
C THR A 578 15.45 19.78 41.17
N VAL A 579 16.05 20.57 40.28
CA VAL A 579 16.58 21.91 40.56
C VAL A 579 15.87 22.91 39.66
N GLU A 580 15.04 23.77 40.24
CA GLU A 580 14.48 24.93 39.55
C GLU A 580 15.53 26.04 39.50
N VAL A 581 16.19 26.23 38.36
CA VAL A 581 17.33 27.16 38.23
C VAL A 581 16.88 28.61 38.47
N THR A 582 15.64 28.93 38.10
CA THR A 582 15.02 30.25 38.30
C THR A 582 14.79 30.62 39.77
N SER A 583 14.83 29.64 40.68
CA SER A 583 14.69 29.84 42.12
C SER A 583 15.99 30.26 42.82
N PHE A 584 17.11 30.35 42.10
CA PHE A 584 18.43 30.73 42.63
C PHE A 584 18.89 32.10 42.14
N VAL A 585 19.90 32.67 42.82
CA VAL A 585 20.57 33.90 42.36
C VAL A 585 21.25 33.62 41.02
N ALA A 586 21.15 34.57 40.08
CA ALA A 586 21.71 34.43 38.74
C ALA A 586 23.20 34.03 38.79
N ILE A 587 23.50 32.85 38.24
CA ILE A 587 24.86 32.32 38.08
C ILE A 587 25.37 32.66 36.67
N PRO A 588 26.62 33.12 36.52
CA PRO A 588 27.18 33.52 35.22
C PRO A 588 27.24 32.43 34.15
N THR A 589 27.49 31.17 34.52
CA THR A 589 27.71 30.08 33.55
C THR A 589 27.02 28.80 33.94
N LEU A 590 26.64 27.97 32.95
CA LEU A 590 25.97 26.70 33.21
C LEU A 590 26.91 25.69 33.89
N GLU A 591 28.23 25.76 33.63
CA GLU A 591 29.23 24.95 34.33
C GLU A 591 29.23 25.23 35.84
N GLU A 592 29.07 26.50 36.26
CA GLU A 592 28.92 26.86 37.67
C GLU A 592 27.59 26.39 38.26
N VAL A 593 26.50 26.41 37.49
CA VAL A 593 25.21 25.84 37.93
C VAL A 593 25.34 24.36 38.25
N PHE A 594 25.99 23.58 37.37
CA PHE A 594 26.24 22.16 37.63
C PHE A 594 27.17 21.91 38.83
N ARG A 595 28.12 22.82 39.08
CA ARG A 595 29.08 22.67 40.18
C ARG A 595 28.50 23.05 41.54
N GLU A 596 27.70 24.11 41.60
CA GLU A 596 27.29 24.75 42.85
C GLU A 596 25.85 24.39 43.26
N ILE A 597 24.97 24.08 42.29
CA ILE A 597 23.54 23.87 42.53
C ILE A 597 23.10 22.45 42.22
N VAL A 598 23.46 21.89 41.06
CA VAL A 598 22.95 20.58 40.63
C VAL A 598 23.68 19.46 41.38
N PRO A 599 22.99 18.71 42.25
CA PRO A 599 23.66 17.68 43.04
C PRO A 599 23.96 16.46 42.16
N TYR A 600 25.00 15.70 42.53
CA TYR A 600 25.42 14.43 41.91
C TYR A 600 25.90 14.49 40.46
N VAL A 601 25.77 15.61 39.77
CA VAL A 601 26.29 15.77 38.41
C VAL A 601 27.67 16.41 38.47
N LEU A 602 28.65 15.78 37.83
CA LEU A 602 30.04 16.22 37.83
C LEU A 602 30.46 16.60 36.41
N VAL A 603 30.84 17.86 36.22
CA VAL A 603 31.46 18.30 34.97
C VAL A 603 32.93 17.89 34.95
N ARG A 604 33.32 17.14 33.92
CA ARG A 604 34.69 16.66 33.72
C ARG A 604 35.20 17.02 32.34
N ARG A 605 36.52 17.01 32.17
CA ARG A 605 37.18 17.27 30.88
C ARG A 605 38.22 16.20 30.58
N LYS A 606 38.14 15.59 29.40
CA LYS A 606 39.09 14.56 28.93
C LYS A 606 39.57 14.95 27.53
N LYS A 607 40.89 15.11 27.37
CA LYS A 607 41.52 15.60 26.12
C LYS A 607 40.90 16.90 25.59
N GLY A 608 40.54 17.82 26.50
CA GLY A 608 39.92 19.12 26.16
C GLY A 608 38.42 19.10 25.92
N LYS A 609 37.78 17.93 25.77
CA LYS A 609 36.32 17.81 25.62
C LYS A 609 35.63 17.69 26.98
N ALA A 610 34.58 18.47 27.20
CA ALA A 610 33.74 18.36 28.40
C ALA A 610 32.82 17.14 28.30
N TYR A 611 32.51 16.52 29.44
CA TYR A 611 31.52 15.46 29.61
C TYR A 611 30.95 15.51 31.04
N LEU A 612 29.80 14.89 31.24
CA LEU A 612 29.19 14.75 32.56
C LEU A 612 29.43 13.33 33.10
N GLU A 613 29.66 13.22 34.40
CA GLU A 613 29.55 11.98 35.17
C GLU A 613 28.41 12.16 36.17
N VAL A 614 27.70 11.09 36.51
CA VAL A 614 26.66 11.13 37.55
C VAL A 614 27.07 10.24 38.71
N PHE A 615 27.09 10.80 39.92
CA PHE A 615 27.48 10.10 41.13
C PHE A 615 26.31 9.31 41.69
N ASN A 616 26.45 7.98 41.69
CA ASN A 616 25.50 7.09 42.32
C ASN A 616 25.79 6.96 43.81
N GLU A 617 24.86 7.44 44.63
CA GLU A 617 25.00 7.42 46.08
C GLU A 617 24.99 5.99 46.66
N SER A 618 24.14 5.11 46.11
CA SER A 618 24.00 3.73 46.60
C SER A 618 25.25 2.88 46.34
N ALA A 619 25.88 3.06 45.18
CA ALA A 619 27.09 2.36 44.76
C ALA A 619 28.39 3.08 45.19
N GLN A 620 28.28 4.31 45.71
CA GLN A 620 29.42 5.17 46.07
C GLN A 620 30.41 5.35 44.91
N GLN A 621 29.89 5.46 43.69
CA GLN A 621 30.69 5.52 42.46
C GLN A 621 30.10 6.51 41.46
N ALA A 622 30.97 7.23 40.74
CA ALA A 622 30.59 8.01 39.58
C ALA A 622 30.47 7.11 38.34
N TYR A 623 29.37 7.23 37.62
CA TYR A 623 29.14 6.59 36.35
C TYR A 623 29.39 7.58 35.21
N ASP A 624 30.13 7.12 34.22
CA ASP A 624 30.35 7.85 32.98
C ASP A 624 29.12 7.69 32.07
N ASP A 625 29.01 8.57 31.08
CA ASP A 625 28.02 8.47 30.00
C ASP A 625 26.54 8.48 30.45
N PRO A 626 26.08 9.54 31.14
CA PRO A 626 24.67 9.73 31.39
C PRO A 626 23.92 10.10 30.11
N LEU A 627 22.63 9.78 30.04
CA LEU A 627 21.74 10.33 29.02
C LEU A 627 21.48 11.80 29.34
N VAL A 628 21.93 12.70 28.47
CA VAL A 628 21.72 14.15 28.63
C VAL A 628 20.67 14.63 27.64
N LEU A 629 19.60 15.24 28.16
CA LEU A 629 18.49 15.76 27.38
C LEU A 629 18.37 17.28 27.55
N LEU A 630 18.10 17.99 26.46
CA LEU A 630 17.70 19.40 26.44
C LEU A 630 16.31 19.49 25.80
N ASP A 631 15.31 19.89 26.57
CA ASP A 631 13.90 19.88 26.17
C ASP A 631 13.47 18.53 25.56
N ASN A 632 13.90 17.44 26.21
CA ASN A 632 13.69 16.04 25.81
C ASN A 632 14.44 15.59 24.53
N ILE A 633 15.33 16.42 24.00
CA ILE A 633 16.17 16.06 22.84
C ILE A 633 17.58 15.66 23.32
N PRO A 634 18.13 14.52 22.89
CA PRO A 634 19.47 14.08 23.25
C PRO A 634 20.57 15.05 22.84
N VAL A 635 21.46 15.37 23.78
CA VAL A 635 22.61 16.25 23.58
C VAL A 635 23.90 15.45 23.58
N PHE A 636 24.64 15.52 22.47
CA PHE A 636 25.90 14.79 22.29
C PHE A 636 27.15 15.64 22.53
N ASP A 637 27.05 16.98 22.46
CA ASP A 637 28.17 17.90 22.67
C ASP A 637 27.97 18.70 23.97
N ILE A 638 28.49 18.13 25.07
CA ILE A 638 28.43 18.76 26.40
C ILE A 638 29.22 20.07 26.43
N GLY A 639 30.23 20.24 25.57
CA GLY A 639 30.97 21.50 25.48
C GLY A 639 30.06 22.65 25.07
N ARG A 640 29.28 22.45 23.99
CA ARG A 640 28.28 23.42 23.52
C ARG A 640 27.13 23.59 24.51
N LEU A 641 26.74 22.54 25.22
CA LEU A 641 25.67 22.62 26.22
C LEU A 641 26.03 23.63 27.32
N LEU A 642 27.28 23.59 27.78
CA LEU A 642 27.78 24.48 28.83
C LEU A 642 27.91 25.96 28.39
N GLU A 643 27.78 26.26 27.09
CA GLU A 643 27.78 27.63 26.56
C GLU A 643 26.40 28.30 26.64
N ILE A 644 25.34 27.53 26.94
CA ILE A 644 23.98 28.05 27.11
C ILE A 644 23.93 29.04 28.29
N ASN A 645 23.18 30.13 28.11
CA ASN A 645 22.91 31.09 29.18
C ASN A 645 22.05 30.44 30.28
N PRO A 646 22.52 30.40 31.55
CA PRO A 646 21.73 29.86 32.67
C PRO A 646 20.35 30.49 32.85
N GLY A 647 20.17 31.76 32.48
CA GLY A 647 18.89 32.44 32.59
C GLY A 647 17.81 31.88 31.65
N SER A 648 18.20 31.11 30.64
CA SER A 648 17.30 30.41 29.73
C SER A 648 16.89 29.02 30.23
N ILE A 649 17.48 28.54 31.33
CA ILE A 649 17.16 27.24 31.92
C ILE A 649 16.06 27.43 32.97
N GLU A 650 14.97 26.69 32.83
CA GLU A 650 13.88 26.65 33.81
C GLU A 650 14.24 25.70 34.96
N LYS A 651 14.52 24.44 34.63
CA LYS A 651 14.80 23.38 35.60
C LYS A 651 15.75 22.32 35.06
N ILE A 652 16.43 21.63 35.98
CA ILE A 652 17.30 20.48 35.72
C ILE A 652 16.86 19.32 36.60
N GLU A 653 16.65 18.17 36.01
CA GLU A 653 16.22 16.93 36.67
C GLU A 653 17.28 15.84 36.49
N VAL A 654 17.52 15.06 37.55
CA VAL A 654 18.60 14.07 37.60
C VAL A 654 18.09 12.73 38.11
N ILE A 655 18.43 11.66 37.41
CA ILE A 655 18.40 10.28 37.91
C ILE A 655 19.86 9.85 38.13
N ASN A 656 20.21 9.56 39.38
CA ASN A 656 21.58 9.24 39.78
C ASN A 656 21.88 7.72 39.82
N SER A 657 20.94 6.92 39.33
CA SER A 657 21.06 5.47 39.13
C SER A 657 21.19 5.09 37.67
N ASN A 658 21.65 3.86 37.41
CA ASN A 658 21.76 3.37 36.04
C ASN A 658 20.41 3.44 35.35
N TYR A 659 20.36 4.13 34.21
CA TYR A 659 19.14 4.36 33.45
C TYR A 659 19.13 3.45 32.23
N LEU A 660 18.22 2.47 32.21
CA LEU A 660 18.08 1.53 31.11
C LEU A 660 17.09 2.09 30.07
N LEU A 661 17.55 2.29 28.84
CA LEU A 661 16.71 2.67 27.71
C LEU A 661 16.90 1.64 26.59
N GLY A 662 15.86 0.87 26.28
CA GLY A 662 15.97 -0.30 25.41
C GLY A 662 16.99 -1.28 25.98
N ASP A 663 18.01 -1.60 25.17
CA ASP A 663 19.11 -2.51 25.55
C ASP A 663 20.37 -1.76 26.02
N TYR A 664 20.34 -0.42 26.07
CA TYR A 664 21.49 0.41 26.47
C TYR A 664 21.36 0.90 27.92
N LEU A 665 22.45 0.78 28.68
CA LEU A 665 22.54 1.18 30.07
C LEU A 665 23.33 2.49 30.19
N PHE A 666 22.66 3.58 30.51
CA PHE A 666 23.30 4.87 30.79
C PHE A 666 23.72 4.97 32.25
N GLY A 667 24.78 5.73 32.52
CA GLY A 667 25.28 6.01 33.86
C GLY A 667 24.41 6.97 34.70
N GLY A 668 23.17 7.21 34.30
CA GLY A 668 22.30 8.23 34.87
C GLY A 668 21.54 8.96 33.78
N LEU A 669 20.68 9.88 34.19
CA LEU A 669 19.94 10.76 33.28
C LEU A 669 20.00 12.19 33.81
N VAL A 670 20.30 13.14 32.94
CA VAL A 670 20.28 14.58 33.22
C VAL A 670 19.38 15.24 32.19
N SER A 671 18.20 15.69 32.61
CA SER A 671 17.25 16.39 31.73
C SER A 671 17.21 17.87 32.08
N ILE A 672 17.37 18.71 31.07
CA ILE A 672 17.46 20.16 31.19
C ILE A 672 16.27 20.73 30.41
N HIS A 673 15.43 21.52 31.08
CA HIS A 673 14.26 22.15 30.48
C HIS A 673 14.50 23.67 30.38
N THR A 674 14.25 24.23 29.21
CA THR A 674 14.44 25.65 28.92
C THR A 674 13.12 26.40 28.99
N ASN A 675 13.21 27.72 29.23
CA ASN A 675 12.07 28.63 29.19
C ASN A 675 11.92 29.34 27.83
N THR A 676 12.47 28.75 26.77
CA THR A 676 12.58 29.33 25.42
C THR A 676 12.07 28.35 24.36
N ASP A 677 11.53 28.86 23.25
CA ASP A 677 11.04 28.02 22.15
C ASP A 677 12.14 27.55 21.18
N ASP A 678 13.39 28.01 21.34
CA ASP A 678 14.53 27.75 20.45
C ASP A 678 15.64 26.92 21.11
N PHE A 679 15.32 26.15 22.15
CA PHE A 679 16.29 25.32 22.90
C PHE A 679 17.44 26.15 23.49
N ALA A 680 17.14 27.33 24.01
CA ALA A 680 18.10 28.30 24.52
C ALA A 680 19.22 28.62 23.51
N SER A 681 18.85 28.70 22.23
CA SER A 681 19.74 28.92 21.08
C SER A 681 20.87 27.88 20.92
N TYR A 682 20.70 26.67 21.48
CA TYR A 682 21.68 25.60 21.40
C TYR A 682 22.02 25.22 19.94
N GLN A 683 23.32 25.15 19.64
CA GLN A 683 23.81 24.86 18.30
C GLN A 683 24.04 23.35 18.11
N TRP A 684 23.10 22.70 17.44
CA TRP A 684 23.17 21.28 17.11
C TRP A 684 24.38 20.92 16.22
N THR A 685 24.82 19.67 16.28
CA THR A 685 26.02 19.21 15.54
C THR A 685 25.65 18.81 14.10
N GLU A 686 26.65 18.73 13.21
CA GLU A 686 26.45 18.20 11.85
C GLU A 686 26.03 16.72 11.82
N GLN A 687 26.11 16.02 12.97
CA GLN A 687 25.67 14.63 13.15
C GLN A 687 24.21 14.54 13.62
N SER A 688 23.41 15.56 13.31
CA SER A 688 22.00 15.62 13.66
C SER A 688 21.14 16.18 12.55
N VAL A 689 19.90 15.70 12.49
CA VAL A 689 18.90 16.06 11.47
C VAL A 689 17.57 16.31 12.16
N PHE A 690 16.95 17.45 11.85
CA PHE A 690 15.55 17.72 12.18
C PHE A 690 14.71 17.52 10.93
N MET A 691 13.57 16.83 11.08
CA MET A 691 12.67 16.59 9.95
C MET A 691 11.21 16.52 10.38
N SER A 692 10.31 16.89 9.47
CA SER A 692 8.90 16.56 9.61
C SER A 692 8.67 15.09 9.22
N PHE A 693 7.89 14.39 10.02
CA PHE A 693 7.56 12.98 9.84
C PHE A 693 6.05 12.78 9.87
N GLN A 694 5.51 12.20 8.80
CA GLN A 694 4.12 11.76 8.78
C GLN A 694 4.01 10.43 9.54
N ALA A 695 3.39 10.47 10.72
CA ALA A 695 3.09 9.31 11.54
C ALA A 695 1.71 8.71 11.17
N ILE A 696 1.11 7.91 12.05
CA ILE A 696 -0.23 7.33 11.82
C ILE A 696 -1.28 8.44 11.79
N SER A 697 -2.10 8.50 10.77
CA SER A 697 -3.28 9.37 10.76
C SER A 697 -4.25 8.90 11.83
N PRO A 698 -4.80 9.80 12.66
CA PRO A 698 -5.83 9.43 13.62
C PRO A 698 -7.01 8.82 12.86
N GLY A 699 -7.56 7.72 13.38
CA GLY A 699 -8.76 7.18 12.78
C GLY A 699 -9.94 8.13 13.04
N VAL A 700 -10.82 8.24 12.04
CA VAL A 700 -12.02 9.09 12.09
C VAL A 700 -13.23 8.20 11.87
N ASP A 701 -14.30 8.44 12.62
CA ASP A 701 -15.59 7.79 12.42
C ASP A 701 -16.48 8.55 11.44
N PHE A 702 -17.12 7.83 10.53
CA PHE A 702 -18.10 8.41 9.61
C PHE A 702 -19.34 8.87 10.37
N GLN A 703 -19.52 10.19 10.47
CA GLN A 703 -20.70 10.79 11.08
C GLN A 703 -21.80 10.95 10.02
N HIS A 704 -23.04 10.65 10.42
CA HIS A 704 -24.21 10.85 9.56
C HIS A 704 -25.37 11.47 10.37
N PRO A 705 -26.09 12.45 9.79
CA PRO A 705 -27.24 13.06 10.47
C PRO A 705 -28.35 12.07 10.82
N VAL A 706 -28.90 12.25 12.02
CA VAL A 706 -30.05 11.51 12.55
C VAL A 706 -31.26 12.44 12.72
N TYR A 707 -32.45 11.95 12.36
CA TYR A 707 -33.69 12.72 12.44
C TYR A 707 -34.76 11.99 13.28
N PRO A 708 -34.59 11.95 14.62
CA PRO A 708 -35.43 11.12 15.49
C PRO A 708 -36.87 11.63 15.62
N SER A 709 -37.15 12.91 15.33
CA SER A 709 -38.48 13.53 15.52
C SER A 709 -39.06 14.11 14.22
N SER A 710 -40.36 14.44 14.23
CA SER A 710 -41.03 15.17 13.15
C SER A 710 -40.41 16.55 12.91
N GLU A 711 -40.04 17.24 14.00
CA GLU A 711 -39.46 18.59 13.95
C GLU A 711 -38.05 18.55 13.34
N ALA A 712 -37.24 17.55 13.72
CA ALA A 712 -35.91 17.35 13.15
C ALA A 712 -35.99 17.10 11.63
N ARG A 713 -36.94 16.28 11.18
CA ARG A 713 -37.20 16.03 9.75
C ARG A 713 -37.69 17.30 9.03
N ALA A 714 -38.52 18.09 9.69
CA ALA A 714 -39.04 19.35 9.14
C ALA A 714 -38.03 20.52 9.17
N SER A 715 -36.84 20.34 9.75
CA SER A 715 -35.82 21.39 9.89
C SER A 715 -35.56 22.17 8.58
N PRO A 716 -35.44 23.51 8.63
CA PRO A 716 -35.15 24.31 7.46
C PRO A 716 -33.67 24.21 7.02
N LYS A 717 -32.77 23.69 7.86
CA LYS A 717 -31.37 23.47 7.48
C LYS A 717 -31.33 22.49 6.30
N PRO A 718 -30.72 22.80 5.14
CA PRO A 718 -30.67 21.88 4.00
C PRO A 718 -29.80 20.65 4.31
N ASP A 719 -30.15 19.52 3.72
CA ASP A 719 -29.37 18.26 3.78
C ASP A 719 -29.59 17.54 2.46
N PHE A 720 -28.66 17.66 1.51
CA PHE A 720 -28.70 16.98 0.22
C PHE A 720 -27.49 16.05 0.06
N ARG A 721 -26.98 15.48 1.16
CA ARG A 721 -25.79 14.63 1.09
C ARG A 721 -26.00 13.48 0.08
N PRO A 722 -25.06 13.27 -0.86
CA PRO A 722 -25.18 12.20 -1.84
C PRO A 722 -24.69 10.86 -1.28
N MET A 723 -23.88 10.87 -0.23
CA MET A 723 -23.46 9.71 0.54
C MET A 723 -24.26 9.69 1.86
N LEU A 724 -25.13 8.70 2.03
CA LEU A 724 -26.02 8.62 3.19
C LEU A 724 -25.36 7.91 4.37
N TYR A 725 -24.54 6.90 4.09
CA TYR A 725 -24.00 6.01 5.11
C TYR A 725 -22.71 5.34 4.66
N TRP A 726 -21.75 5.21 5.57
CA TRP A 726 -20.57 4.34 5.44
C TRP A 726 -20.25 3.69 6.77
N ASN A 727 -19.99 2.39 6.73
CA ASN A 727 -19.54 1.62 7.87
C ASN A 727 -18.52 0.58 7.41
N PRO A 728 -17.22 0.73 7.77
CA PRO A 728 -16.17 -0.21 7.39
C PRO A 728 -16.13 -1.48 8.25
N SER A 729 -16.92 -1.55 9.33
CA SER A 729 -16.77 -2.57 10.39
C SER A 729 -18.04 -3.39 10.60
N VAL A 730 -18.79 -3.65 9.53
CA VAL A 730 -20.01 -4.47 9.58
C VAL A 730 -19.63 -5.93 9.79
N GLN A 731 -20.14 -6.56 10.85
CA GLN A 731 -19.99 -7.99 11.10
C GLN A 731 -21.33 -8.71 10.91
N THR A 732 -21.29 -9.92 10.37
CA THR A 732 -22.48 -10.79 10.23
C THR A 732 -22.35 -11.97 11.17
N GLY A 733 -23.35 -12.21 12.02
CA GLY A 733 -23.35 -13.30 12.99
C GLY A 733 -24.19 -14.49 12.53
N ALA A 734 -24.69 -15.26 13.50
CA ALA A 734 -25.74 -16.26 13.26
C ALA A 734 -27.14 -15.61 13.03
N GLU A 735 -27.29 -14.34 13.43
CA GLU A 735 -28.50 -13.54 13.26
C GLU A 735 -28.28 -12.43 12.22
N ASN A 736 -29.38 -11.88 11.71
CA ASN A 736 -29.34 -10.80 10.73
C ASN A 736 -28.73 -9.52 11.34
N THR A 737 -27.87 -8.85 10.58
CA THR A 737 -27.29 -7.57 10.99
C THR A 737 -28.18 -6.43 10.48
N ASN A 738 -28.66 -5.58 11.40
CA ASN A 738 -29.45 -4.40 11.04
C ASN A 738 -28.58 -3.15 11.11
N LEU A 739 -28.60 -2.37 10.04
CA LEU A 739 -28.01 -1.03 9.98
C LEU A 739 -29.13 0.00 9.84
N GLU A 740 -28.99 1.12 10.54
CA GLU A 740 -29.97 2.20 10.53
C GLU A 740 -29.30 3.50 10.12
N PHE A 741 -29.95 4.22 9.21
CA PHE A 741 -29.52 5.54 8.76
C PHE A 741 -30.73 6.32 8.26
N TYR A 742 -30.53 7.58 7.88
CA TYR A 742 -31.60 8.43 7.34
C TYR A 742 -31.29 8.86 5.90
N THR A 743 -32.35 8.97 5.09
CA THR A 743 -32.26 9.60 3.76
C THR A 743 -31.93 11.09 3.88
N SER A 744 -31.40 11.67 2.82
CA SER A 744 -31.27 13.12 2.71
C SER A 744 -32.53 13.71 2.06
N GLY A 745 -32.53 15.02 1.82
CA GLY A 745 -33.51 15.70 0.98
C GLY A 745 -33.27 15.53 -0.52
N LEU A 746 -32.19 14.85 -0.92
CA LEU A 746 -31.86 14.60 -2.32
C LEU A 746 -32.73 13.46 -2.87
N SER A 747 -33.52 13.74 -3.90
CA SER A 747 -34.42 12.76 -4.53
C SER A 747 -33.67 11.84 -5.51
N GLY A 748 -34.32 10.74 -5.89
CA GLY A 748 -33.89 9.75 -6.88
C GLY A 748 -33.23 8.49 -6.29
N THR A 749 -32.55 7.72 -7.14
CA THR A 749 -32.09 6.37 -6.80
C THR A 749 -30.82 6.36 -5.96
N PHE A 750 -30.84 5.60 -4.86
CA PHE A 750 -29.67 5.29 -4.04
C PHE A 750 -29.30 3.82 -4.18
N GLU A 751 -27.99 3.56 -4.22
CA GLU A 751 -27.37 2.26 -4.26
C GLU A 751 -26.81 1.92 -2.88
N VAL A 752 -27.13 0.71 -2.40
CA VAL A 752 -26.52 0.09 -1.23
C VAL A 752 -25.55 -0.96 -1.73
N ILE A 753 -24.30 -0.89 -1.29
CA ILE A 753 -23.29 -1.94 -1.54
C ILE A 753 -22.77 -2.45 -0.21
N VAL A 754 -22.75 -3.77 -0.06
CA VAL A 754 -22.10 -4.45 1.04
C VAL A 754 -21.11 -5.45 0.47
N ARG A 755 -19.84 -5.33 0.88
CA ARG A 755 -18.75 -6.19 0.38
C ARG A 755 -17.70 -6.45 1.45
N GLY A 756 -17.02 -7.58 1.36
CA GLY A 756 -15.96 -7.95 2.31
C GLY A 756 -15.60 -9.41 2.20
N PHE A 757 -15.17 -10.01 3.31
CA PHE A 757 -14.67 -11.38 3.33
C PHE A 757 -15.16 -12.14 4.54
N THR A 758 -15.33 -13.45 4.40
CA THR A 758 -15.49 -14.37 5.52
C THR A 758 -14.20 -14.50 6.32
N GLY A 759 -14.26 -15.07 7.53
CA GLY A 759 -13.05 -15.37 8.32
C GLY A 759 -12.05 -16.31 7.62
N ASP A 760 -12.49 -17.14 6.67
CA ASP A 760 -11.64 -18.00 5.83
C ASP A 760 -11.26 -17.38 4.47
N GLY A 761 -11.62 -16.11 4.22
CA GLY A 761 -11.11 -15.34 3.08
C GLY A 761 -11.93 -15.46 1.81
N LYS A 762 -13.13 -16.03 1.88
CA LYS A 762 -14.06 -16.05 0.74
C LYS A 762 -14.67 -14.66 0.57
N PRO A 763 -14.69 -14.11 -0.65
CA PRO A 763 -15.33 -12.81 -0.89
C PRO A 763 -16.84 -12.91 -0.65
N CYS A 764 -17.42 -11.87 -0.08
CA CYS A 764 -18.85 -11.68 0.13
C CYS A 764 -19.30 -10.41 -0.57
N PHE A 765 -20.42 -10.47 -1.28
CA PHE A 765 -20.94 -9.32 -2.03
C PHE A 765 -22.47 -9.29 -2.07
N GLY A 766 -23.05 -8.11 -1.88
CA GLY A 766 -24.47 -7.83 -2.12
C GLY A 766 -24.67 -6.38 -2.50
N SER A 767 -25.70 -6.13 -3.32
CA SER A 767 -26.13 -4.79 -3.70
C SER A 767 -27.64 -4.71 -3.80
N THR A 768 -28.22 -3.57 -3.43
CA THR A 768 -29.66 -3.27 -3.62
C THR A 768 -29.87 -1.79 -3.89
N PHE A 769 -31.08 -1.41 -4.32
CA PHE A 769 -31.44 -0.03 -4.65
C PHE A 769 -32.74 0.37 -3.96
N PHE A 770 -32.88 1.66 -3.66
CA PHE A 770 -34.14 2.26 -3.21
C PHE A 770 -34.29 3.69 -3.75
N GLU A 771 -35.52 4.20 -3.73
CA GLU A 771 -35.86 5.53 -4.26
C GLU A 771 -36.16 6.54 -3.16
N VAL A 772 -35.61 7.75 -3.24
CA VAL A 772 -36.01 8.88 -2.40
C VAL A 772 -36.92 9.81 -3.21
N ARG A 773 -38.14 10.05 -2.71
CA ARG A 773 -39.14 10.88 -3.39
C ARG A 773 -38.86 12.36 -3.18
N GLU A 774 -39.18 13.15 -4.20
CA GLU A 774 -39.23 14.60 -4.06
C GLU A 774 -40.20 15.02 -2.95
N ARG A 775 -39.83 16.09 -2.24
CA ARG A 775 -40.65 16.68 -1.20
C ARG A 775 -41.84 17.39 -1.87
N GLN A 776 -43.03 16.82 -1.72
CA GLN A 776 -44.30 17.40 -2.20
C GLN A 776 -44.67 18.68 -1.46
#